data_AF-A0A5J9VY07-F1
#
_entry.id   AF-A0A5J9VY07-F1
#
_cell.length_a   1.000
_cell.length_b   1.000
_cell.length_c   1.000
_cell.angle_alpha   90.00
_cell.angle_beta   90.00
_cell.angle_gamma   90.00
#
_symmetry.space_group_name_H-M   'P 1'
#
loop_
_entity.id
_entity.type
_entity.pdbx_description
1 polymer ?
#
loop_
_entity_poly.entity_id
_entity_poly.type
_entity_poly.pdbx_seq_one_letter_code
_entity_poly.pdbx_strand_id
1 'polypeptide(L)'
;RFQHSPENGSKGRSTDETGERDQSFLPSSAELECWFYESIEKKGKQSTATAGAGRGGTRRETGWPALSPTLPLLLLFLLHRRRSTSSTRNGLGSRLAFAPLPLKLPFFFLHPAQLATSIPVLHCLRLLIAPAKSSPAIKRPVNLPVPALLRFTPLHRELRSRSRDPSLRRGMAPRRCSSTAPPAASVLVVLATAIALVGADDPYRYFTWTVTYGPINPLGTNQQGILINGQFPGPRIDCVTNDNLIVNVINKLDEPFLITWNGIKQRKNSWQDGVAGTNCPILPGANYTYKFQSKDQIGTFTYFPSLAMHRAAGGFGALNVYQRPAIPVPYPPPAGDFTLLVGDWYKAGHKQLRQTLDAGGALPLPDGLLINGMQSANFVGDLGKTYLFRISNVGLKTSINFRIQNHTLRLAEVEGTHPVQNVYDSLDVHVGQSVAVLVTLEKPPQDYAVVASTRFSPANLTVVGTLHYTGASSRAPGPLPAGPPGQSFDWSMNQARSFRWNLTASAARPNPQGSFHYGTIPTSRTLVFASSAPQIAGKRLCAVNSVSFVNPDTPLKLADNFNIANVIAWDSVPPRPDGGAPRQGTPVVRLNLHEFVEIVFQNTENELQSWHLDGYDFWVVGYGNGQWAENNRQTYNLVDAQARHTVQVYPNGWSAILVSLDNQGMWNLRSASWDRQYLGQQLYLRVWTAQQSFSNEYSIPTNAILCGRAVGLPH
;
A
#
# COMPACT_ATOMS: atom_id res chain seq x y z
N ARG A 1 23.68 -32.02 56.23
CA ARG A 1 23.94 -31.13 57.39
C ARG A 1 22.89 -30.01 57.34
N PHE A 2 22.00 -29.94 58.34
CA PHE A 2 20.98 -28.90 58.64
C PHE A 2 20.06 -28.44 57.48
N GLN A 3 18.74 -28.67 57.48
CA GLN A 3 17.68 -28.13 58.38
C GLN A 3 17.59 -26.59 58.30
N HIS A 4 16.42 -25.93 58.19
CA HIS A 4 15.12 -26.26 58.79
C HIS A 4 13.89 -25.83 57.95
N SER A 5 12.77 -26.54 58.15
CA SER A 5 11.39 -26.00 58.15
C SER A 5 10.96 -25.83 59.63
N PRO A 6 9.90 -25.09 60.04
CA PRO A 6 8.51 -25.51 59.75
C PRO A 6 7.36 -24.44 59.76
N GLU A 7 6.21 -24.85 59.20
CA GLU A 7 4.81 -24.77 59.69
C GLU A 7 4.06 -23.53 60.25
N ASN A 8 2.80 -23.42 59.76
CA ASN A 8 1.49 -23.29 60.44
C ASN A 8 0.85 -21.94 60.88
N GLY A 9 -0.48 -21.89 60.65
CA GLY A 9 -1.46 -21.01 61.32
C GLY A 9 -2.09 -19.89 60.45
N SER A 10 -3.32 -19.42 60.70
CA SER A 10 -4.65 -20.01 60.47
C SER A 10 -5.74 -18.99 60.90
N LYS A 11 -6.86 -18.88 60.16
CA LYS A 11 -8.20 -18.30 60.54
C LYS A 11 -8.43 -16.76 60.58
N GLY A 12 -9.69 -16.38 60.28
CA GLY A 12 -10.33 -15.04 60.29
C GLY A 12 -10.66 -14.55 58.87
N ARG A 13 -11.90 -14.33 58.36
CA ARG A 13 -13.19 -13.82 58.91
C ARG A 13 -13.02 -12.46 59.62
N SER A 14 -13.81 -11.41 59.33
CA SER A 14 -14.91 -11.19 58.36
C SER A 14 -15.20 -9.67 58.24
N THR A 15 -16.13 -9.26 57.35
CA THR A 15 -17.00 -8.02 57.45
C THR A 15 -16.29 -6.64 57.47
N ASP A 16 -16.83 -5.53 56.95
CA ASP A 16 -18.07 -5.27 56.20
C ASP A 16 -18.01 -3.95 55.41
N GLU A 17 -18.98 -3.80 54.50
CA GLU A 17 -19.72 -2.57 54.11
C GLU A 17 -19.06 -1.24 53.66
N THR A 18 -19.53 -0.80 52.48
CA THR A 18 -19.92 0.59 52.10
C THR A 18 -18.84 1.65 51.86
N GLY A 19 -19.01 2.41 50.76
CA GLY A 19 -18.10 3.50 50.39
C GLY A 19 -18.35 4.11 49.01
N GLU A 20 -19.61 4.22 48.58
CA GLU A 20 -19.97 4.96 47.37
C GLU A 20 -19.62 6.45 47.54
N ARG A 21 -18.78 7.00 46.65
CA ARG A 21 -18.70 8.45 46.47
C ARG A 21 -18.15 8.85 45.11
N ASP A 22 -18.96 9.57 44.35
CA ASP A 22 -18.54 10.34 43.20
C ASP A 22 -17.35 11.26 43.52
N GLN A 23 -16.44 11.43 42.56
CA GLN A 23 -15.92 12.76 42.27
C GLN A 23 -15.47 12.91 40.82
N SER A 24 -16.31 13.61 40.06
CA SER A 24 -15.99 14.20 38.77
C SER A 24 -14.83 15.19 38.86
N PHE A 25 -13.89 15.13 37.92
CA PHE A 25 -13.04 16.28 37.58
C PHE A 25 -12.94 16.44 36.06
N LEU A 26 -13.58 17.50 35.56
CA LEU A 26 -13.28 18.10 34.26
C LEU A 26 -11.94 18.83 34.34
N PRO A 27 -11.28 19.07 33.20
CA PRO A 27 -11.05 20.46 32.85
C PRO A 27 -11.69 20.83 31.50
N SER A 28 -12.04 22.10 31.38
CA SER A 28 -12.73 22.71 30.25
C SER A 28 -11.82 22.92 29.03
N SER A 29 -12.47 22.93 27.86
CA SER A 29 -11.96 23.37 26.56
C SER A 29 -11.17 24.68 26.58
N ALA A 30 -10.06 24.71 25.83
CA ALA A 30 -9.50 25.91 25.23
C ALA A 30 -9.03 25.59 23.80
N GLU A 31 -9.25 26.54 22.89
CA GLU A 31 -9.27 26.42 21.44
C GLU A 31 -7.98 25.90 20.78
N LEU A 32 -8.16 25.08 19.73
CA LEU A 32 -7.20 24.95 18.62
C LEU A 32 -8.00 24.77 17.32
N GLU A 33 -8.19 25.87 16.59
CA GLU A 33 -8.94 25.87 15.33
C GLU A 33 -8.22 25.10 14.22
N CYS A 34 -8.99 24.32 13.46
CA CYS A 34 -8.52 23.64 12.25
C CYS A 34 -9.00 24.38 10.98
N TRP A 35 -8.07 25.07 10.31
CA TRP A 35 -8.15 25.51 8.91
C TRP A 35 -6.71 25.47 8.37
N PHE A 36 -6.36 24.80 7.26
CA PHE A 36 -6.72 25.04 5.86
C PHE A 36 -5.91 24.00 4.99
N TYR A 37 -5.91 23.91 3.64
CA TYR A 37 -6.47 24.74 2.57
C TYR A 37 -6.82 23.91 1.32
N GLU A 38 -7.89 24.31 0.61
CA GLU A 38 -8.01 24.16 -0.83
C GLU A 38 -8.31 25.55 -1.46
N SER A 39 -7.41 26.00 -2.35
CA SER A 39 -7.52 27.18 -3.24
C SER A 39 -7.68 28.60 -2.65
N ILE A 40 -6.77 29.53 -3.02
CA ILE A 40 -7.07 30.80 -3.72
C ILE A 40 -5.80 31.32 -4.42
N GLU A 41 -5.98 31.93 -5.60
CA GLU A 41 -4.94 32.52 -6.44
C GLU A 41 -4.92 34.07 -6.35
N LYS A 42 -3.73 34.67 -6.56
CA LYS A 42 -3.42 36.08 -6.93
C LYS A 42 -3.17 37.15 -5.83
N LYS A 43 -2.14 37.96 -6.17
CA LYS A 43 -1.64 39.24 -5.59
C LYS A 43 -0.76 39.12 -4.34
N GLY A 44 0.40 39.77 -4.21
CA GLY A 44 1.19 40.51 -5.21
C GLY A 44 1.87 41.80 -4.69
N LYS A 45 3.22 41.77 -4.63
CA LYS A 45 4.20 42.88 -4.52
C LYS A 45 4.46 43.59 -3.17
N GLN A 46 5.77 43.85 -2.98
CA GLN A 46 6.47 44.94 -2.25
C GLN A 46 6.41 44.97 -0.70
N SER A 47 7.42 45.50 0.02
CA SER A 47 8.89 45.55 -0.18
C SER A 47 9.61 46.08 1.09
N THR A 48 10.90 45.76 1.24
CA THR A 48 11.98 46.61 1.82
C THR A 48 11.90 47.17 3.28
N ALA A 49 12.77 46.60 4.13
CA ALA A 49 14.00 47.23 4.68
C ALA A 49 14.04 48.00 6.05
N THR A 50 15.17 47.73 6.75
CA THR A 50 16.00 48.60 7.63
C THR A 50 15.54 49.05 9.03
N ALA A 51 16.11 48.37 10.04
CA ALA A 51 17.04 48.87 11.09
C ALA A 51 16.85 50.26 11.76
N GLY A 52 16.96 50.30 13.11
CA GLY A 52 17.14 51.55 13.89
C GLY A 52 17.32 51.31 15.41
N ALA A 53 18.51 51.61 15.94
CA ALA A 53 19.01 51.21 17.27
C ALA A 53 18.61 52.08 18.49
N GLY A 54 18.80 51.52 19.70
CA GLY A 54 19.19 52.25 20.93
C GLY A 54 18.16 52.27 22.10
N ARG A 55 18.56 52.47 23.37
CA ARG A 55 19.90 52.47 24.02
C ARG A 55 19.76 52.53 25.56
N GLY A 56 20.62 51.82 26.32
CA GLY A 56 20.96 52.09 27.74
C GLY A 56 20.06 51.48 28.83
N GLY A 57 20.58 51.02 29.99
CA GLY A 57 21.99 50.78 30.32
C GLY A 57 22.28 50.53 31.82
N THR A 58 23.32 49.71 32.10
CA THR A 58 24.16 49.64 33.34
C THR A 58 23.48 49.32 34.69
N ARG A 59 24.08 48.60 35.66
CA ARG A 59 25.41 47.95 35.88
C ARG A 59 25.15 46.72 36.83
N ARG A 60 26.03 45.80 37.24
CA ARG A 60 27.50 45.58 37.31
C ARG A 60 27.83 44.10 36.91
N GLU A 61 29.03 43.54 36.71
CA GLU A 61 30.43 43.67 37.20
C GLU A 61 30.71 43.02 38.58
N THR A 62 31.67 42.11 38.79
CA THR A 62 32.81 41.52 38.01
C THR A 62 32.94 40.02 38.38
N GLY A 63 33.84 39.16 37.85
CA GLY A 63 34.90 39.20 36.83
C GLY A 63 35.40 37.75 36.64
N TRP A 64 35.49 37.16 35.43
CA TRP A 64 36.52 37.35 34.38
C TRP A 64 37.92 36.77 34.73
N PRO A 65 38.78 36.37 33.75
CA PRO A 65 38.68 36.52 32.29
C PRO A 65 38.86 35.17 31.50
N ALA A 66 38.35 35.03 30.26
CA ALA A 66 39.10 35.04 28.97
C ALA A 66 39.83 33.73 28.56
N LEU A 67 39.98 33.37 27.27
CA LEU A 67 39.54 33.94 25.99
C LEU A 67 39.54 32.83 24.88
N SER A 68 38.64 32.96 23.91
CA SER A 68 38.76 32.38 22.54
C SER A 68 39.50 33.42 21.63
N PRO A 69 39.64 33.38 20.27
CA PRO A 69 38.97 32.55 19.25
C PRO A 69 39.79 32.21 17.96
N THR A 70 39.03 31.87 16.89
CA THR A 70 39.27 32.05 15.43
C THR A 70 39.99 31.00 14.57
N LEU A 71 39.33 30.71 13.43
CA LEU A 71 39.69 29.88 12.27
C LEU A 71 40.72 30.58 11.34
N PRO A 72 41.46 29.86 10.47
CA PRO A 72 40.97 29.68 9.08
C PRO A 72 41.33 28.34 8.38
N LEU A 73 40.88 28.21 7.13
CA LEU A 73 41.16 27.13 6.16
C LEU A 73 42.68 26.96 5.89
N LEU A 74 43.15 25.75 5.52
CA LEU A 74 43.45 25.34 4.12
C LEU A 74 44.20 23.97 3.99
N LEU A 75 43.90 23.23 2.91
CA LEU A 75 44.79 22.36 2.12
C LEU A 75 45.27 20.93 2.55
N LEU A 76 45.03 19.99 1.61
CA LEU A 76 45.86 18.87 1.09
C LEU A 76 46.07 17.51 1.83
N PHE A 77 45.47 16.47 1.22
CA PHE A 77 45.98 15.12 0.82
C PHE A 77 47.08 14.33 1.58
N LEU A 78 46.84 13.00 1.63
CA LEU A 78 47.82 11.87 1.74
C LEU A 78 48.53 11.76 3.11
N LEU A 79 49.00 10.60 3.61
CA LEU A 79 49.05 9.21 3.13
C LEU A 79 49.29 8.30 4.36
N HIS A 80 48.63 7.15 4.51
CA HIS A 80 49.23 6.02 5.26
C HIS A 80 48.63 4.65 4.87
N ARG A 81 49.20 4.05 3.81
CA ARG A 81 49.03 2.62 3.51
C ARG A 81 50.18 1.86 4.19
N ARG A 82 49.88 0.97 5.14
CA ARG A 82 50.92 0.11 5.73
C ARG A 82 51.38 -0.97 4.74
N ARG A 83 52.68 -1.21 4.80
CA ARG A 83 53.51 -2.24 4.15
C ARG A 83 52.81 -3.59 3.95
N SER A 84 53.02 -4.23 2.79
CA SER A 84 54.08 -5.26 2.74
C SER A 84 54.62 -5.54 1.33
N THR A 85 55.92 -5.83 1.34
CA THR A 85 56.86 -6.40 0.36
C THR A 85 56.34 -7.61 -0.46
N SER A 86 56.90 -8.04 -1.61
CA SER A 86 58.16 -7.67 -2.33
C SER A 86 58.23 -8.36 -3.72
N SER A 87 59.19 -7.92 -4.57
CA SER A 87 59.83 -8.71 -5.67
C SER A 87 58.97 -8.88 -6.95
N THR A 88 59.44 -8.96 -8.21
CA THR A 88 60.72 -8.73 -8.96
C THR A 88 60.39 -8.86 -10.48
N ARG A 89 61.09 -8.32 -11.50
CA ARG A 89 62.22 -7.35 -11.65
C ARG A 89 62.30 -6.89 -13.13
N ASN A 90 62.91 -5.74 -13.42
CA ASN A 90 63.51 -5.31 -14.71
C ASN A 90 62.63 -5.11 -15.97
N GLY A 91 62.96 -4.10 -16.79
CA GLY A 91 62.64 -4.10 -18.24
C GLY A 91 62.42 -2.73 -18.89
N LEU A 92 63.48 -1.97 -19.13
CA LEU A 92 63.56 -0.66 -19.83
C LEU A 92 62.61 -0.44 -21.02
N GLY A 93 62.28 0.83 -21.31
CA GLY A 93 62.20 1.29 -22.71
C GLY A 93 61.33 2.50 -23.04
N SER A 94 61.85 3.72 -22.87
CA SER A 94 61.59 4.94 -23.68
C SER A 94 60.14 5.29 -24.08
N ARG A 95 59.53 6.30 -23.44
CA ARG A 95 59.61 7.74 -23.82
C ARG A 95 59.05 8.08 -25.20
N LEU A 96 57.90 8.75 -25.20
CA LEU A 96 57.67 9.98 -25.99
C LEU A 96 56.60 10.82 -25.26
N ALA A 97 56.86 12.12 -25.12
CA ALA A 97 55.96 13.07 -24.47
C ALA A 97 55.70 14.23 -25.42
N PHE A 98 54.47 14.75 -25.44
CA PHE A 98 54.20 16.13 -25.79
C PHE A 98 52.98 16.67 -25.04
N ALA A 99 53.04 17.94 -24.68
CA ALA A 99 52.11 18.65 -23.81
C ALA A 99 50.94 19.31 -24.60
N PRO A 100 49.88 19.80 -23.93
CA PRO A 100 48.64 20.19 -24.60
C PRO A 100 48.62 21.66 -25.09
N LEU A 101 47.70 21.95 -26.01
CA LEU A 101 47.34 23.31 -26.44
C LEU A 101 45.82 23.54 -26.24
N PRO A 102 45.38 24.73 -25.80
CA PRO A 102 43.97 25.04 -25.56
C PRO A 102 43.31 25.73 -26.75
N LEU A 103 41.98 25.60 -26.89
CA LEU A 103 41.17 26.50 -27.72
C LEU A 103 40.17 27.30 -26.86
N LYS A 104 40.17 28.63 -27.06
CA LYS A 104 39.06 29.54 -26.76
C LYS A 104 38.43 29.94 -28.10
N LEU A 105 37.11 30.18 -28.12
CA LEU A 105 36.36 31.16 -28.96
C LEU A 105 34.85 31.07 -28.59
N PRO A 106 33.96 32.02 -28.94
CA PRO A 106 33.28 32.79 -27.89
C PRO A 106 31.74 32.72 -27.90
N PHE A 107 31.16 33.47 -26.94
CA PHE A 107 29.75 33.78 -26.79
C PHE A 107 29.05 34.29 -28.07
N PHE A 108 27.78 33.91 -28.23
CA PHE A 108 26.74 34.77 -28.80
C PHE A 108 25.48 34.72 -27.93
N PHE A 109 25.08 35.87 -27.39
CA PHE A 109 23.73 36.14 -26.88
C PHE A 109 22.86 36.60 -28.05
N LEU A 110 21.59 36.18 -28.14
CA LEU A 110 20.53 36.96 -28.82
C LEU A 110 19.10 36.51 -28.47
N HIS A 111 18.38 37.44 -27.85
CA HIS A 111 16.91 37.59 -27.74
C HIS A 111 16.69 39.11 -27.58
N PRO A 112 15.56 39.73 -28.03
CA PRO A 112 14.19 39.21 -27.85
C PRO A 112 13.15 39.54 -28.97
N ALA A 113 11.89 39.07 -28.79
CA ALA A 113 10.62 39.58 -29.36
C ALA A 113 10.41 39.43 -30.90
N GLN A 114 9.20 39.44 -31.50
CA GLN A 114 7.81 39.64 -31.02
C GLN A 114 6.77 38.96 -31.98
N LEU A 115 5.47 39.03 -31.66
CA LEU A 115 4.30 38.32 -32.25
C LEU A 115 4.07 38.45 -33.79
N ALA A 116 3.43 37.42 -34.42
CA ALA A 116 2.15 37.56 -35.16
C ALA A 116 1.50 36.22 -35.66
N THR A 117 0.29 35.94 -35.18
CA THR A 117 -0.88 35.25 -35.80
C THR A 117 -0.77 34.31 -37.04
N SER A 118 -1.35 33.09 -36.95
CA SER A 118 -2.51 32.66 -37.78
C SER A 118 -3.09 31.27 -37.44
N ILE A 119 -4.37 31.10 -37.80
CA ILE A 119 -5.40 30.09 -37.46
C ILE A 119 -5.10 28.65 -38.00
N PRO A 120 -5.47 27.57 -37.29
CA PRO A 120 -5.47 26.20 -37.84
C PRO A 120 -6.77 25.85 -38.59
N VAL A 121 -6.65 25.13 -39.70
CA VAL A 121 -7.77 24.67 -40.55
C VAL A 121 -8.30 23.32 -40.09
N LEU A 122 -9.63 23.21 -40.00
CA LEU A 122 -10.37 21.98 -39.69
C LEU A 122 -10.37 21.01 -40.89
N HIS A 123 -10.12 19.71 -40.68
CA HIS A 123 -10.31 18.68 -41.70
C HIS A 123 -11.41 17.69 -41.30
N CYS A 124 -12.37 17.47 -42.19
CA CYS A 124 -13.53 16.62 -41.96
C CYS A 124 -13.26 15.15 -42.31
N LEU A 125 -13.81 14.25 -41.50
CA LEU A 125 -13.88 12.81 -41.78
C LEU A 125 -15.09 12.51 -42.67
N ARG A 126 -14.89 11.83 -43.80
CA ARG A 126 -15.96 11.20 -44.61
C ARG A 126 -15.95 9.70 -44.36
N LEU A 127 -17.11 9.09 -44.11
CA LEU A 127 -17.35 7.66 -44.29
C LEU A 127 -18.81 7.42 -44.70
N LEU A 128 -19.04 6.31 -45.43
CA LEU A 128 -20.16 6.12 -46.36
C LEU A 128 -21.33 5.28 -45.81
N ILE A 129 -22.43 5.26 -46.57
CA ILE A 129 -23.74 4.69 -46.24
C ILE A 129 -23.90 3.25 -46.79
N ALA A 130 -24.23 2.28 -45.91
CA ALA A 130 -25.15 1.12 -46.03
C ALA A 130 -25.06 0.15 -47.27
N PRO A 131 -25.82 -0.99 -47.39
CA PRO A 131 -26.95 -1.49 -46.56
C PRO A 131 -27.06 -3.05 -46.34
N ALA A 132 -28.22 -3.48 -45.79
CA ALA A 132 -28.88 -4.83 -45.82
C ALA A 132 -28.46 -5.94 -44.82
N LYS A 133 -29.30 -6.91 -44.38
CA LYS A 133 -30.77 -6.97 -44.05
C LYS A 133 -31.12 -8.34 -43.39
N SER A 134 -32.33 -8.48 -42.79
CA SER A 134 -32.96 -9.70 -42.17
C SER A 134 -32.38 -10.17 -40.81
N SER A 135 -33.13 -10.75 -39.84
CA SER A 135 -34.34 -11.60 -39.89
C SER A 135 -35.37 -11.32 -38.73
N PRO A 136 -36.53 -12.03 -38.61
CA PRO A 136 -37.82 -11.45 -38.13
C PRO A 136 -38.25 -11.74 -36.66
N ALA A 137 -39.43 -11.20 -36.29
CA ALA A 137 -40.01 -11.15 -34.94
C ALA A 137 -41.26 -12.04 -34.72
N ILE A 138 -41.62 -12.27 -33.44
CA ILE A 138 -42.91 -12.84 -32.98
C ILE A 138 -43.53 -11.95 -31.87
N LYS A 139 -44.84 -12.07 -31.61
CA LYS A 139 -45.77 -11.02 -31.14
C LYS A 139 -46.22 -11.09 -29.66
N ARG A 140 -46.09 -9.95 -28.95
CA ARG A 140 -47.16 -9.13 -28.26
C ARG A 140 -48.04 -9.75 -27.10
N PRO A 141 -48.89 -8.98 -26.35
CA PRO A 141 -48.66 -8.74 -24.90
C PRO A 141 -49.89 -8.92 -23.95
N VAL A 142 -49.73 -8.64 -22.64
CA VAL A 142 -50.82 -8.44 -21.63
C VAL A 142 -50.48 -7.24 -20.67
N ASN A 143 -51.48 -6.71 -19.96
CA ASN A 143 -51.59 -5.31 -19.46
C ASN A 143 -51.37 -5.05 -17.93
N LEU A 144 -50.86 -3.84 -17.60
CA LEU A 144 -51.28 -2.84 -16.55
C LEU A 144 -51.45 -3.25 -15.05
N PRO A 145 -51.58 -2.30 -14.06
CA PRO A 145 -51.64 -0.83 -14.11
C PRO A 145 -50.67 -0.05 -13.15
N VAL A 146 -50.78 1.29 -13.17
CA VAL A 146 -50.08 2.28 -12.30
C VAL A 146 -51.10 3.27 -11.69
N PRO A 147 -50.92 3.72 -10.42
CA PRO A 147 -51.41 5.01 -9.92
C PRO A 147 -50.28 5.86 -9.26
N ALA A 148 -50.39 7.16 -8.95
CA ALA A 148 -51.21 8.28 -9.45
C ALA A 148 -50.54 9.61 -8.95
N LEU A 149 -50.85 10.76 -9.57
CA LEU A 149 -50.24 12.07 -9.24
C LEU A 149 -50.71 12.69 -7.92
N LEU A 150 -49.85 13.52 -7.30
CA LEU A 150 -50.24 14.60 -6.38
C LEU A 150 -49.69 15.96 -6.85
N ARG A 151 -50.36 17.05 -6.45
CA ARG A 151 -50.32 18.38 -7.11
C ARG A 151 -49.38 19.40 -6.44
N PHE A 152 -48.95 20.39 -7.22
CA PHE A 152 -48.33 21.65 -6.78
C PHE A 152 -49.35 22.80 -6.69
N THR A 153 -49.19 23.68 -5.70
CA THR A 153 -49.66 25.09 -5.70
C THR A 153 -48.85 25.94 -4.71
N PRO A 154 -48.37 27.13 -5.10
CA PRO A 154 -48.13 28.22 -4.17
C PRO A 154 -49.04 29.44 -4.45
N LEU A 155 -49.26 30.25 -3.40
CA LEU A 155 -50.25 31.32 -3.33
C LEU A 155 -49.76 32.63 -3.96
N HIS A 156 -50.59 33.30 -4.76
CA HIS A 156 -50.38 34.69 -5.18
C HIS A 156 -51.11 35.65 -4.23
N ARG A 157 -50.51 36.81 -3.92
CA ARG A 157 -51.16 37.92 -3.22
C ARG A 157 -51.16 39.17 -4.10
N GLU A 158 -52.29 39.86 -4.13
CA GLU A 158 -52.60 40.95 -5.05
C GLU A 158 -52.65 42.29 -4.31
N LEU A 159 -52.08 43.35 -4.89
CA LEU A 159 -52.26 44.73 -4.42
C LEU A 159 -52.46 45.71 -5.59
N ARG A 160 -53.21 46.77 -5.31
CA ARG A 160 -54.06 47.49 -6.26
C ARG A 160 -53.38 48.57 -7.12
N SER A 161 -54.03 48.83 -8.24
CA SER A 161 -53.86 49.95 -9.17
C SER A 161 -53.95 51.35 -8.56
N ARG A 162 -53.29 52.33 -9.22
CA ARG A 162 -53.86 53.66 -9.49
C ARG A 162 -53.15 54.34 -10.67
N SER A 163 -53.93 54.97 -11.56
CA SER A 163 -53.44 55.84 -12.63
C SER A 163 -53.56 57.33 -12.24
N ARG A 164 -52.79 58.21 -12.88
CA ARG A 164 -53.13 59.63 -13.11
C ARG A 164 -52.16 60.33 -14.09
N ASP A 165 -52.77 60.96 -15.09
CA ASP A 165 -52.42 62.10 -15.97
C ASP A 165 -50.98 62.44 -16.43
N PRO A 166 -50.85 62.97 -17.68
CA PRO A 166 -49.62 63.56 -18.22
C PRO A 166 -49.63 65.10 -18.25
N SER A 167 -48.47 65.77 -18.10
CA SER A 167 -48.10 66.96 -18.90
C SER A 167 -46.72 67.59 -18.56
N LEU A 168 -46.07 68.13 -19.62
CA LEU A 168 -45.20 69.32 -19.61
C LEU A 168 -43.93 69.40 -18.71
N ARG A 169 -42.74 69.17 -19.31
CA ARG A 169 -41.86 70.24 -19.87
C ARG A 169 -40.56 69.68 -20.49
N ARG A 170 -39.89 70.52 -21.30
CA ARG A 170 -38.69 70.22 -22.11
C ARG A 170 -37.41 70.15 -21.26
N GLY A 171 -36.44 69.32 -21.67
CA GLY A 171 -35.06 69.42 -21.19
C GLY A 171 -34.13 68.30 -21.68
N MET A 172 -33.23 68.61 -22.62
CA MET A 172 -31.96 67.94 -22.98
C MET A 172 -31.85 66.39 -22.99
N ALA A 173 -31.42 65.86 -24.14
CA ALA A 173 -31.06 64.45 -24.29
C ALA A 173 -29.70 64.12 -23.67
N PRO A 174 -29.56 62.92 -23.08
CA PRO A 174 -28.33 62.14 -23.20
C PRO A 174 -28.56 60.72 -23.76
N ARG A 175 -27.48 60.18 -24.32
CA ARG A 175 -27.38 58.93 -25.08
C ARG A 175 -28.00 57.71 -24.35
N ARG A 176 -28.84 56.93 -25.04
CA ARG A 176 -29.16 55.56 -24.63
C ARG A 176 -28.00 54.63 -24.97
N CYS A 177 -27.32 54.08 -23.96
CA CYS A 177 -26.61 52.83 -24.13
C CYS A 177 -27.63 51.70 -24.24
N SER A 178 -27.66 51.00 -25.37
CA SER A 178 -28.46 49.78 -25.54
C SER A 178 -27.81 48.63 -24.77
N SER A 179 -28.18 48.47 -23.49
CA SER A 179 -27.90 47.24 -22.75
C SER A 179 -28.81 46.13 -23.28
N THR A 180 -28.33 45.40 -24.28
CA THR A 180 -28.93 44.12 -24.68
C THR A 180 -28.55 43.07 -23.65
N ALA A 181 -29.34 42.96 -22.58
CA ALA A 181 -29.25 41.81 -21.69
C ALA A 181 -29.44 40.52 -22.53
N PRO A 182 -28.57 39.51 -22.41
CA PRO A 182 -28.77 38.25 -23.12
C PRO A 182 -30.10 37.63 -22.68
N PRO A 183 -30.89 37.05 -23.59
CA PRO A 183 -32.18 36.47 -23.23
C PRO A 183 -31.96 35.35 -22.20
N ALA A 184 -32.73 35.38 -21.11
CA ALA A 184 -32.55 34.48 -19.97
C ALA A 184 -32.56 32.99 -20.36
N ALA A 185 -33.26 32.63 -21.44
CA ALA A 185 -33.25 31.30 -22.04
C ALA A 185 -31.85 30.86 -22.50
N SER A 186 -31.04 31.74 -23.11
CA SER A 186 -29.67 31.41 -23.52
C SER A 186 -28.76 31.19 -22.32
N VAL A 187 -28.93 31.97 -21.24
CA VAL A 187 -28.19 31.78 -19.98
C VAL A 187 -28.59 30.44 -19.34
N LEU A 188 -29.89 30.12 -19.29
CA LEU A 188 -30.40 28.84 -18.78
C LEU A 188 -29.91 27.63 -19.60
N VAL A 189 -29.88 27.72 -20.93
CA VAL A 189 -29.33 26.66 -21.79
C VAL A 189 -27.83 26.49 -21.55
N VAL A 190 -27.06 27.59 -21.49
CA VAL A 190 -25.62 27.52 -21.18
C VAL A 190 -25.39 26.91 -19.79
N LEU A 191 -26.16 27.33 -18.77
CA LEU A 191 -26.06 26.76 -17.42
C LEU A 191 -26.42 25.27 -17.40
N ALA A 192 -27.49 24.87 -18.07
CA ALA A 192 -27.91 23.46 -18.17
C ALA A 192 -26.86 22.61 -18.91
N THR A 193 -26.26 23.12 -19.99
CA THR A 193 -25.15 22.43 -20.67
C THR A 193 -23.89 22.39 -19.82
N ALA A 194 -23.57 23.43 -19.05
CA ALA A 194 -22.43 23.43 -18.13
C ALA A 194 -22.63 22.40 -17.00
N ILE A 195 -23.82 22.34 -16.40
CA ILE A 195 -24.18 21.34 -15.39
C ILE A 195 -24.13 19.92 -15.97
N ALA A 196 -24.55 19.71 -17.21
CA ALA A 196 -24.48 18.41 -17.89
C ALA A 196 -23.05 18.00 -18.33
N LEU A 197 -22.12 18.95 -18.44
CA LEU A 197 -20.73 18.70 -18.85
C LEU A 197 -19.76 18.55 -17.66
N VAL A 198 -20.14 18.97 -16.45
CA VAL A 198 -19.31 18.81 -15.24
C VAL A 198 -19.56 17.44 -14.60
N GLY A 199 -19.06 16.40 -15.27
CA GLY A 199 -18.78 15.10 -14.64
C GLY A 199 -17.53 15.21 -13.78
N ALA A 200 -17.65 15.72 -12.55
CA ALA A 200 -16.53 16.00 -11.65
C ALA A 200 -16.04 14.78 -10.83
N ASP A 201 -16.53 13.57 -11.14
CA ASP A 201 -16.15 12.34 -10.43
C ASP A 201 -14.97 11.63 -11.10
N ASP A 202 -14.24 10.82 -10.35
CA ASP A 202 -13.11 10.07 -10.82
C ASP A 202 -13.53 8.85 -11.69
N PRO A 203 -12.70 8.40 -12.65
CA PRO A 203 -13.07 7.33 -13.57
C PRO A 203 -13.43 6.02 -12.86
N TYR A 204 -14.55 5.42 -13.27
CA TYR A 204 -14.98 4.10 -12.80
C TYR A 204 -14.46 2.98 -13.70
N ARG A 205 -13.92 1.92 -13.09
CA ARG A 205 -13.52 0.67 -13.74
C ARG A 205 -14.41 -0.46 -13.25
N TYR A 206 -15.10 -1.11 -14.17
CA TYR A 206 -16.02 -2.19 -13.88
C TYR A 206 -15.41 -3.53 -14.28
N PHE A 207 -15.39 -4.47 -13.34
CA PHE A 207 -14.93 -5.83 -13.56
C PHE A 207 -16.01 -6.81 -13.09
N THR A 208 -16.30 -7.83 -13.90
CA THR A 208 -17.10 -8.98 -13.47
C THR A 208 -16.22 -10.22 -13.51
N TRP A 209 -16.09 -10.88 -12.36
CA TRP A 209 -15.19 -11.99 -12.11
C TRP A 209 -15.98 -13.22 -11.72
N THR A 210 -15.99 -14.23 -12.59
CA THR A 210 -16.56 -15.54 -12.29
C THR A 210 -15.44 -16.43 -11.75
N VAL A 211 -15.56 -16.82 -10.49
CA VAL A 211 -14.57 -17.63 -9.77
C VAL A 211 -14.98 -19.10 -9.86
N THR A 212 -14.16 -19.93 -10.49
CA THR A 212 -14.47 -21.34 -10.81
C THR A 212 -13.32 -22.26 -10.47
N TYR A 213 -13.60 -23.52 -10.19
CA TYR A 213 -12.58 -24.56 -10.29
C TYR A 213 -12.36 -24.94 -11.75
N GLY A 214 -11.11 -25.16 -12.12
CA GLY A 214 -10.75 -25.68 -13.44
C GLY A 214 -9.38 -26.37 -13.44
N PRO A 215 -9.03 -27.08 -14.53
CA PRO A 215 -7.74 -27.74 -14.64
C PRO A 215 -6.62 -26.70 -14.87
N ILE A 216 -5.56 -26.79 -14.08
CA ILE A 216 -4.30 -26.07 -14.28
C ILE A 216 -3.13 -27.05 -14.32
N ASN A 217 -2.06 -26.69 -15.02
CA ASN A 217 -0.86 -27.52 -15.15
C ASN A 217 0.45 -26.73 -14.90
N PRO A 218 0.64 -26.16 -13.70
CA PRO A 218 1.79 -25.31 -13.41
C PRO A 218 3.12 -26.06 -13.31
N LEU A 219 3.13 -27.35 -12.94
CA LEU A 219 4.35 -28.16 -12.72
C LEU A 219 4.36 -29.48 -13.52
N GLY A 220 3.79 -29.50 -14.73
CA GLY A 220 3.66 -30.73 -15.54
C GLY A 220 2.69 -31.77 -14.97
N THR A 221 2.00 -31.44 -13.88
CA THR A 221 0.96 -32.25 -13.23
C THR A 221 -0.37 -31.49 -13.29
N ASN A 222 -1.36 -32.06 -13.97
CA ASN A 222 -2.74 -31.55 -13.97
C ASN A 222 -3.31 -31.60 -12.55
N GLN A 223 -3.86 -30.48 -12.10
CA GLN A 223 -4.51 -30.32 -10.79
C GLN A 223 -5.69 -29.37 -10.89
N GLN A 224 -6.59 -29.40 -9.89
CA GLN A 224 -7.68 -28.45 -9.79
C GLN A 224 -7.16 -27.13 -9.19
N GLY A 225 -7.31 -26.04 -9.94
CA GLY A 225 -6.99 -24.69 -9.51
C GLY A 225 -8.23 -23.79 -9.45
N ILE A 226 -8.10 -22.67 -8.75
CA ILE A 226 -9.09 -21.58 -8.74
C ILE A 226 -8.76 -20.63 -9.89
N LEU A 227 -9.69 -20.54 -10.84
CA LEU A 227 -9.64 -19.67 -12.01
C LEU A 227 -10.53 -18.44 -11.79
N ILE A 228 -10.10 -17.29 -12.29
CA ILE A 228 -10.93 -16.09 -12.40
C ILE A 228 -11.16 -15.81 -13.88
N ASN A 229 -12.41 -15.82 -14.33
CA ASN A 229 -12.77 -15.72 -15.76
C ASN A 229 -12.01 -16.73 -16.65
N GLY A 230 -11.81 -17.95 -16.14
CA GLY A 230 -11.07 -19.02 -16.82
C GLY A 230 -9.55 -18.87 -16.83
N GLN A 231 -8.98 -17.86 -16.14
CA GLN A 231 -7.54 -17.58 -16.14
C GLN A 231 -6.87 -18.00 -14.82
N PHE A 232 -5.65 -18.54 -14.94
CA PHE A 232 -4.69 -18.72 -13.86
C PHE A 232 -3.29 -18.31 -14.35
N PRO A 233 -2.59 -17.37 -13.69
CA PRO A 233 -3.09 -16.49 -12.63
C PRO A 233 -4.32 -15.67 -13.04
N GLY A 234 -4.99 -15.05 -12.08
CA GLY A 234 -6.16 -14.20 -12.34
C GLY A 234 -5.83 -12.97 -13.19
N PRO A 235 -6.85 -12.38 -13.84
CA PRO A 235 -6.68 -11.25 -14.75
C PRO A 235 -6.09 -10.02 -14.04
N ARG A 236 -5.08 -9.40 -14.65
CA ARG A 236 -4.45 -8.17 -14.14
C ARG A 236 -5.46 -7.02 -14.07
N ILE A 237 -5.54 -6.34 -12.93
CA ILE A 237 -6.18 -5.02 -12.84
C ILE A 237 -5.10 -3.98 -13.12
N ASP A 238 -5.29 -3.20 -14.18
CA ASP A 238 -4.55 -1.97 -14.42
C ASP A 238 -5.50 -0.79 -14.23
N CYS A 239 -5.17 0.13 -13.33
CA CYS A 239 -5.97 1.32 -13.04
C CYS A 239 -5.07 2.53 -12.80
N VAL A 240 -5.62 3.73 -12.89
CA VAL A 240 -4.91 4.96 -12.53
C VAL A 240 -5.16 5.28 -11.06
N THR A 241 -4.23 5.99 -10.42
CA THR A 241 -4.39 6.49 -9.06
C THR A 241 -5.67 7.34 -8.97
N ASN A 242 -6.42 7.09 -7.90
CA ASN A 242 -7.74 7.65 -7.63
C ASN A 242 -8.85 7.19 -8.61
N ASP A 243 -8.67 6.15 -9.44
CA ASP A 243 -9.77 5.46 -10.13
C ASP A 243 -10.68 4.72 -9.12
N ASN A 244 -11.99 4.72 -9.38
CA ASN A 244 -13.01 3.96 -8.66
C ASN A 244 -13.10 2.53 -9.21
N LEU A 245 -12.80 1.51 -8.39
CA LEU A 245 -12.80 0.10 -8.75
C LEU A 245 -14.10 -0.58 -8.27
N ILE A 246 -14.87 -1.12 -9.22
CA ILE A 246 -16.12 -1.83 -9.00
C ILE A 246 -15.95 -3.28 -9.48
N VAL A 247 -15.71 -4.21 -8.56
CA VAL A 247 -15.42 -5.62 -8.88
C VAL A 247 -16.54 -6.53 -8.38
N ASN A 248 -17.39 -6.99 -9.29
CA ASN A 248 -18.44 -7.97 -9.01
C ASN A 248 -17.86 -9.40 -9.07
N VAL A 249 -17.73 -10.03 -7.90
CA VAL A 249 -17.19 -11.38 -7.74
C VAL A 249 -18.34 -12.37 -7.61
N ILE A 250 -18.45 -13.29 -8.57
CA ILE A 250 -19.46 -14.35 -8.62
C ILE A 250 -18.79 -15.65 -8.21
N ASN A 251 -19.20 -16.23 -7.09
CA ASN A 251 -18.66 -17.50 -6.60
C ASN A 251 -19.34 -18.69 -7.29
N LYS A 252 -18.58 -19.49 -8.04
CA LYS A 252 -19.00 -20.79 -8.61
C LYS A 252 -18.17 -21.97 -8.09
N LEU A 253 -17.48 -21.79 -6.96
CA LEU A 253 -16.83 -22.88 -6.21
C LEU A 253 -17.88 -23.66 -5.38
N ASP A 254 -17.49 -24.84 -4.89
CA ASP A 254 -18.25 -25.60 -3.87
C ASP A 254 -17.95 -25.13 -2.43
N GLU A 255 -17.11 -24.11 -2.26
CA GLU A 255 -16.69 -23.56 -0.96
C GLU A 255 -16.99 -22.04 -0.88
N PRO A 256 -17.24 -21.48 0.33
CA PRO A 256 -17.39 -20.04 0.52
C PRO A 256 -16.11 -19.28 0.14
N PHE A 257 -16.25 -18.11 -0.48
CA PHE A 257 -15.12 -17.37 -1.07
C PHE A 257 -15.04 -15.91 -0.58
N LEU A 258 -13.82 -15.40 -0.40
CA LEU A 258 -13.50 -13.98 -0.28
C LEU A 258 -12.19 -13.72 -1.04
N ILE A 259 -12.01 -12.47 -1.46
CA ILE A 259 -10.80 -11.97 -2.09
C ILE A 259 -10.36 -10.69 -1.36
N THR A 260 -9.07 -10.58 -1.08
CA THR A 260 -8.47 -9.40 -0.46
C THR A 260 -7.52 -8.69 -1.43
N TRP A 261 -7.29 -7.41 -1.18
CA TRP A 261 -6.60 -6.46 -2.06
C TRP A 261 -5.27 -6.05 -1.43
N ASN A 262 -4.34 -7.01 -1.30
CA ASN A 262 -3.11 -6.91 -0.52
C ASN A 262 -2.32 -5.62 -0.80
N GLY A 263 -2.29 -4.72 0.20
CA GLY A 263 -1.61 -3.43 0.15
C GLY A 263 -2.46 -2.26 -0.34
N ILE A 264 -3.70 -2.47 -0.80
CA ILE A 264 -4.66 -1.39 -1.03
C ILE A 264 -5.19 -0.92 0.32
N LYS A 265 -5.06 0.38 0.61
CA LYS A 265 -5.37 0.98 1.92
C LYS A 265 -6.86 1.00 2.26
N GLN A 266 -7.74 0.71 1.29
CA GLN A 266 -9.19 0.73 1.48
C GLN A 266 -9.68 1.96 2.26
N ARG A 267 -9.15 3.15 1.94
CA ARG A 267 -9.30 4.35 2.78
C ARG A 267 -10.76 4.62 3.11
N LYS A 268 -11.05 4.72 4.41
CA LYS A 268 -12.38 4.92 5.02
C LYS A 268 -13.36 3.75 4.81
N ASN A 269 -12.89 2.59 4.38
CA ASN A 269 -13.76 1.56 3.80
C ASN A 269 -13.29 0.12 4.11
N SER A 270 -13.05 -0.17 5.39
CA SER A 270 -12.70 -1.52 5.87
C SER A 270 -13.72 -2.60 5.46
N TRP A 271 -14.94 -2.21 5.09
CA TRP A 271 -15.98 -3.05 4.48
C TRP A 271 -15.62 -3.71 3.14
N GLN A 272 -14.54 -3.29 2.48
CA GLN A 272 -14.11 -3.80 1.17
C GLN A 272 -12.80 -4.60 1.24
N ASP A 273 -12.23 -4.73 2.43
CA ASP A 273 -10.93 -5.33 2.70
C ASP A 273 -10.88 -6.83 2.35
N GLY A 274 -12.01 -7.53 2.54
CA GLY A 274 -12.22 -8.86 1.99
C GLY A 274 -11.51 -9.97 2.75
N VAL A 275 -11.39 -9.85 4.07
CA VAL A 275 -10.90 -10.91 4.97
C VAL A 275 -12.00 -11.34 5.94
N ALA A 276 -11.86 -12.50 6.58
CA ALA A 276 -12.92 -13.11 7.39
C ALA A 276 -13.41 -12.26 8.58
N GLY A 277 -12.57 -11.37 9.12
CA GLY A 277 -12.96 -10.44 10.19
C GLY A 277 -13.66 -9.17 9.71
N THR A 278 -13.59 -8.83 8.42
CA THR A 278 -14.23 -7.64 7.84
C THR A 278 -15.47 -7.97 7.02
N ASN A 279 -15.48 -9.11 6.33
CA ASN A 279 -16.53 -9.51 5.39
C ASN A 279 -17.08 -10.91 5.66
N CYS A 280 -18.41 -11.06 5.51
CA CYS A 280 -19.03 -12.37 5.40
C CYS A 280 -18.67 -13.04 4.06
N PRO A 281 -18.33 -14.34 4.04
CA PRO A 281 -18.01 -15.06 2.80
C PRO A 281 -19.12 -15.03 1.75
N ILE A 282 -18.71 -14.91 0.49
CA ILE A 282 -19.59 -15.10 -0.68
C ILE A 282 -19.89 -16.59 -0.78
N LEU A 283 -21.14 -16.98 -0.51
CA LEU A 283 -21.57 -18.39 -0.56
C LEU A 283 -21.55 -18.95 -1.99
N PRO A 284 -21.43 -20.28 -2.18
CA PRO A 284 -21.56 -20.93 -3.48
C PRO A 284 -22.80 -20.46 -4.26
N GLY A 285 -22.59 -20.10 -5.52
CA GLY A 285 -23.65 -19.60 -6.41
C GLY A 285 -23.98 -18.10 -6.27
N ALA A 286 -23.62 -17.46 -5.15
CA ALA A 286 -23.88 -16.05 -4.87
C ALA A 286 -22.83 -15.11 -5.49
N ASN A 287 -23.01 -13.80 -5.30
CA ASN A 287 -22.03 -12.79 -5.68
C ASN A 287 -21.89 -11.70 -4.61
N TYR A 288 -20.82 -10.91 -4.71
CA TYR A 288 -20.64 -9.65 -3.98
C TYR A 288 -19.89 -8.66 -4.86
N THR A 289 -20.30 -7.40 -4.84
CA THR A 289 -19.61 -6.32 -5.54
C THR A 289 -18.78 -5.51 -4.57
N TYR A 290 -17.46 -5.62 -4.69
CA TYR A 290 -16.50 -4.75 -4.02
C TYR A 290 -16.48 -3.37 -4.69
N LYS A 291 -16.46 -2.30 -3.89
CA LYS A 291 -16.51 -0.91 -4.35
C LYS A 291 -15.52 -0.05 -3.58
N PHE A 292 -14.35 0.21 -4.15
CA PHE A 292 -13.28 0.95 -3.50
C PHE A 292 -12.53 1.84 -4.48
N GLN A 293 -11.66 2.71 -3.97
CA GLN A 293 -10.89 3.65 -4.79
C GLN A 293 -9.41 3.52 -4.43
N SER A 294 -8.53 3.50 -5.42
CA SER A 294 -7.06 3.43 -5.18
C SER A 294 -6.49 4.69 -4.53
N LYS A 295 -7.31 5.75 -4.39
CA LYS A 295 -7.01 7.06 -3.80
C LYS A 295 -5.62 7.56 -4.20
N ASP A 296 -4.68 7.66 -3.29
CA ASP A 296 -3.36 8.26 -3.49
C ASP A 296 -2.23 7.22 -3.60
N GLN A 297 -2.56 5.97 -3.93
CA GLN A 297 -1.58 4.93 -4.16
C GLN A 297 -1.12 4.92 -5.61
N ILE A 298 0.17 4.67 -5.84
CA ILE A 298 0.78 4.40 -7.14
C ILE A 298 1.75 3.23 -6.92
N GLY A 299 1.62 2.17 -7.70
CA GLY A 299 2.60 1.09 -7.75
C GLY A 299 2.01 -0.31 -7.93
N THR A 300 2.73 -1.29 -7.42
CA THR A 300 2.54 -2.73 -7.62
C THR A 300 1.88 -3.36 -6.40
N PHE A 301 0.69 -3.90 -6.58
CA PHE A 301 -0.08 -4.59 -5.57
C PHE A 301 -0.57 -5.95 -6.13
N THR A 302 -1.16 -6.76 -5.27
CA THR A 302 -1.77 -8.04 -5.68
C THR A 302 -3.13 -8.20 -5.04
N TYR A 303 -3.89 -9.16 -5.54
CA TYR A 303 -5.08 -9.68 -4.87
C TYR A 303 -4.97 -11.20 -4.77
N PHE A 304 -5.61 -11.80 -3.76
CA PHE A 304 -5.68 -13.25 -3.62
C PHE A 304 -6.87 -13.73 -2.77
N PRO A 305 -7.25 -15.03 -2.86
CA PRO A 305 -8.31 -15.60 -2.04
C PRO A 305 -7.91 -15.67 -0.55
N SER A 306 -8.69 -15.03 0.32
CA SER A 306 -8.35 -14.82 1.74
C SER A 306 -8.92 -15.88 2.71
N LEU A 307 -9.61 -16.90 2.19
CA LEU A 307 -10.20 -17.98 2.99
C LEU A 307 -9.45 -19.30 2.87
N ALA A 308 -9.40 -20.02 4.00
CA ALA A 308 -8.82 -21.35 4.13
C ALA A 308 -7.44 -21.44 3.44
N MET A 309 -7.21 -22.47 2.64
CA MET A 309 -6.00 -22.61 1.82
C MET A 309 -6.23 -22.20 0.35
N HIS A 310 -7.27 -21.45 0.01
CA HIS A 310 -7.62 -21.14 -1.39
C HIS A 310 -6.48 -20.48 -2.19
N ARG A 311 -5.65 -19.65 -1.55
CA ARG A 311 -4.43 -19.07 -2.14
C ARG A 311 -3.47 -20.13 -2.72
N ALA A 312 -3.45 -21.35 -2.15
CA ALA A 312 -2.63 -22.47 -2.63
C ALA A 312 -3.12 -23.07 -3.96
N ALA A 313 -4.39 -22.87 -4.31
CA ALA A 313 -4.98 -23.31 -5.57
C ALA A 313 -4.94 -22.22 -6.66
N GLY A 314 -4.31 -21.08 -6.41
CA GLY A 314 -4.32 -19.92 -7.32
C GLY A 314 -5.35 -18.88 -6.92
N GLY A 315 -6.16 -18.42 -7.88
CA GLY A 315 -7.09 -17.30 -7.70
C GLY A 315 -6.44 -15.95 -7.38
N PHE A 316 -5.10 -15.87 -7.35
CA PHE A 316 -4.34 -14.64 -7.15
C PHE A 316 -4.05 -13.95 -8.47
N GLY A 317 -3.81 -12.64 -8.42
CA GLY A 317 -3.45 -11.84 -9.60
C GLY A 317 -2.85 -10.49 -9.22
N ALA A 318 -2.46 -9.74 -10.24
CA ALA A 318 -1.80 -8.43 -10.08
C ALA A 318 -2.81 -7.28 -10.09
N LEU A 319 -2.49 -6.24 -9.32
CA LEU A 319 -3.20 -4.96 -9.30
C LEU A 319 -2.15 -3.85 -9.40
N ASN A 320 -2.03 -3.25 -10.58
CA ASN A 320 -1.13 -2.12 -10.82
C ASN A 320 -1.92 -0.81 -10.76
N VAL A 321 -1.42 0.14 -9.98
CA VAL A 321 -1.95 1.50 -9.90
C VAL A 321 -0.96 2.47 -10.53
N TYR A 322 -1.29 3.04 -11.69
CA TYR A 322 -0.44 3.96 -12.43
C TYR A 322 -0.65 5.41 -12.00
N GLN A 323 0.37 6.26 -12.13
CA GLN A 323 0.27 7.69 -11.89
C GLN A 323 -0.67 8.39 -12.88
N ARG A 324 -1.32 9.50 -12.47
CA ARG A 324 -2.01 10.40 -13.41
C ARG A 324 -0.96 11.13 -14.28
N PRO A 325 -1.28 11.53 -15.53
CA PRO A 325 -0.30 12.18 -16.42
C PRO A 325 0.40 13.43 -15.87
N ALA A 326 -0.24 14.16 -14.94
CA ALA A 326 0.31 15.35 -14.29
C ALA A 326 1.14 15.05 -13.02
N ILE A 327 1.26 13.79 -12.62
CA ILE A 327 1.97 13.37 -11.40
C ILE A 327 3.30 12.71 -11.82
N PRO A 328 4.45 13.35 -11.60
CA PRO A 328 5.74 12.77 -11.92
C PRO A 328 6.10 11.66 -10.92
N VAL A 329 6.52 10.51 -11.44
CA VAL A 329 7.27 9.50 -10.69
C VAL A 329 8.77 9.84 -10.72
N PRO A 330 9.59 9.45 -9.74
CA PRO A 330 10.98 9.89 -9.63
C PRO A 330 11.95 9.17 -10.61
N TYR A 331 11.46 8.72 -11.75
CA TYR A 331 12.22 8.08 -12.83
C TYR A 331 11.65 8.49 -14.20
N PRO A 332 12.48 8.51 -15.27
CA PRO A 332 11.98 8.68 -16.62
C PRO A 332 10.95 7.59 -16.97
N PRO A 333 9.90 7.90 -17.77
CA PRO A 333 8.94 6.91 -18.21
C PRO A 333 9.62 5.71 -18.89
N PRO A 334 9.40 4.46 -18.42
CA PRO A 334 9.93 3.27 -19.08
C PRO A 334 9.20 3.02 -20.41
N ALA A 335 9.81 2.23 -21.30
CA ALA A 335 9.21 1.81 -22.57
C ALA A 335 8.00 0.87 -22.39
N GLY A 336 7.91 0.21 -21.23
CA GLY A 336 6.81 -0.66 -20.81
C GLY A 336 7.06 -1.24 -19.43
N ASP A 337 6.12 -2.03 -18.93
CA ASP A 337 6.30 -2.82 -17.72
C ASP A 337 6.04 -4.32 -17.94
N PHE A 338 6.68 -5.13 -17.11
CA PHE A 338 6.43 -6.56 -17.00
C PHE A 338 5.93 -6.87 -15.60
N THR A 339 4.89 -7.68 -15.49
CA THR A 339 4.36 -8.15 -14.22
C THR A 339 4.85 -9.58 -13.95
N LEU A 340 5.40 -9.81 -12.77
CA LEU A 340 6.00 -11.07 -12.33
C LEU A 340 5.40 -11.47 -10.98
N LEU A 341 4.35 -12.29 -11.03
CA LEU A 341 3.81 -12.98 -9.86
C LEU A 341 4.65 -14.24 -9.63
N VAL A 342 5.52 -14.18 -8.62
CA VAL A 342 6.47 -15.26 -8.32
C VAL A 342 6.08 -15.89 -6.99
N GLY A 343 6.12 -17.22 -6.89
CA GLY A 343 5.72 -17.90 -5.67
C GLY A 343 6.14 -19.37 -5.64
N ASP A 344 6.10 -19.95 -4.45
CA ASP A 344 6.18 -21.39 -4.26
C ASP A 344 4.87 -22.07 -4.65
N TRP A 345 4.97 -23.32 -5.10
CA TRP A 345 3.83 -24.12 -5.54
C TRP A 345 3.90 -25.55 -5.00
N TYR A 346 2.72 -26.12 -4.78
CA TYR A 346 2.50 -27.44 -4.21
C TYR A 346 1.68 -28.28 -5.19
N LYS A 347 2.08 -29.53 -5.45
CA LYS A 347 1.27 -30.48 -6.22
C LYS A 347 0.10 -31.03 -5.39
N ALA A 348 0.24 -31.04 -4.07
CA ALA A 348 -0.86 -31.27 -3.15
C ALA A 348 -1.86 -30.10 -3.23
N GLY A 349 -3.10 -30.40 -3.61
CA GLY A 349 -4.15 -29.38 -3.75
C GLY A 349 -4.55 -28.74 -2.41
N HIS A 350 -5.20 -27.57 -2.46
CA HIS A 350 -5.53 -26.79 -1.26
C HIS A 350 -6.34 -27.56 -0.21
N LYS A 351 -7.29 -28.42 -0.64
CA LYS A 351 -8.08 -29.28 0.26
C LYS A 351 -7.19 -30.26 1.05
N GLN A 352 -6.13 -30.78 0.43
CA GLN A 352 -5.16 -31.69 1.09
C GLN A 352 -4.21 -30.92 2.01
N LEU A 353 -3.67 -29.77 1.57
CA LEU A 353 -2.83 -28.92 2.41
C LEU A 353 -3.58 -28.46 3.67
N ARG A 354 -4.87 -28.11 3.53
CA ARG A 354 -5.77 -27.83 4.65
C ARG A 354 -5.88 -29.01 5.61
N GLN A 355 -6.18 -30.21 5.10
CA GLN A 355 -6.28 -31.43 5.93
C GLN A 355 -5.01 -31.70 6.74
N THR A 356 -3.83 -31.48 6.15
CA THR A 356 -2.54 -31.60 6.87
C THR A 356 -2.44 -30.64 8.06
N LEU A 357 -2.82 -29.36 7.87
CA LEU A 357 -2.83 -28.36 8.95
C LEU A 357 -3.89 -28.67 10.01
N ASP A 358 -5.10 -29.07 9.59
CA ASP A 358 -6.21 -29.43 10.48
C ASP A 358 -5.89 -30.64 11.36
N ALA A 359 -5.05 -31.56 10.87
CA ALA A 359 -4.50 -32.69 11.62
C ALA A 359 -3.33 -32.31 12.57
N GLY A 360 -2.91 -31.04 12.59
CA GLY A 360 -1.78 -30.55 13.38
C GLY A 360 -0.39 -30.77 12.75
N GLY A 361 -0.34 -31.22 11.49
CA GLY A 361 0.89 -31.35 10.72
C GLY A 361 1.42 -30.01 10.21
N ALA A 362 2.67 -29.99 9.78
CA ALA A 362 3.22 -28.87 9.01
C ALA A 362 2.95 -29.08 7.51
N LEU A 363 2.90 -28.01 6.73
CA LEU A 363 2.94 -28.14 5.27
C LEU A 363 4.23 -28.86 4.83
N PRO A 364 4.19 -29.65 3.74
CA PRO A 364 5.39 -30.21 3.13
C PRO A 364 6.31 -29.08 2.61
N LEU A 365 7.49 -29.45 2.11
CA LEU A 365 8.26 -28.53 1.27
C LEU A 365 7.53 -28.31 -0.07
N PRO A 366 7.61 -27.13 -0.69
CA PRO A 366 7.03 -26.88 -2.00
C PRO A 366 7.70 -27.72 -3.10
N ASP A 367 6.93 -28.06 -4.14
CA ASP A 367 7.35 -28.87 -5.29
C ASP A 367 8.09 -28.05 -6.35
N GLY A 368 7.93 -26.73 -6.36
CA GLY A 368 8.54 -25.84 -7.34
C GLY A 368 8.35 -24.36 -7.03
N LEU A 369 9.02 -23.51 -7.81
CA LEU A 369 8.69 -22.09 -7.94
C LEU A 369 8.02 -21.86 -9.29
N LEU A 370 7.15 -20.86 -9.37
CA LEU A 370 6.50 -20.40 -10.61
C LEU A 370 6.79 -18.92 -10.85
N ILE A 371 6.82 -18.52 -12.13
CA ILE A 371 6.69 -17.13 -12.57
C ILE A 371 5.41 -17.06 -13.40
N ASN A 372 4.48 -16.19 -13.02
CA ASN A 372 3.17 -16.03 -13.67
C ASN A 372 2.42 -17.37 -13.85
N GLY A 373 2.46 -18.23 -12.82
CA GLY A 373 1.80 -19.54 -12.83
C GLY A 373 2.50 -20.63 -13.67
N MET A 374 3.69 -20.37 -14.22
CA MET A 374 4.39 -21.28 -15.13
C MET A 374 5.83 -21.57 -14.67
N GLN A 375 6.41 -22.70 -15.12
CA GLN A 375 7.83 -23.02 -14.93
C GLN A 375 8.80 -22.15 -15.74
N SER A 376 8.28 -21.40 -16.73
CA SER A 376 9.04 -20.41 -17.48
C SER A 376 8.08 -19.33 -18.00
N ALA A 377 8.57 -18.09 -18.07
CA ALA A 377 7.83 -16.94 -18.59
C ALA A 377 8.74 -16.18 -19.57
N ASN A 378 8.18 -15.67 -20.66
CA ASN A 378 8.92 -14.90 -21.67
C ASN A 378 8.58 -13.42 -21.58
N PHE A 379 9.62 -12.57 -21.59
CA PHE A 379 9.53 -11.11 -21.54
C PHE A 379 10.27 -10.57 -22.77
N VAL A 380 9.59 -9.82 -23.64
CA VAL A 380 10.17 -9.32 -24.91
C VAL A 380 10.45 -7.83 -24.79
N GLY A 381 11.69 -7.41 -25.08
CA GLY A 381 12.06 -6.00 -25.02
C GLY A 381 13.13 -5.59 -26.04
N ASP A 382 13.19 -4.30 -26.34
CA ASP A 382 14.06 -3.74 -27.37
C ASP A 382 15.40 -3.25 -26.80
N LEU A 383 16.46 -3.41 -27.61
CA LEU A 383 17.80 -2.89 -27.33
C LEU A 383 17.77 -1.37 -27.06
N GLY A 384 18.46 -0.94 -26.00
CA GLY A 384 18.57 0.45 -25.57
C GLY A 384 17.33 1.01 -24.86
N LYS A 385 16.30 0.21 -24.59
CA LYS A 385 15.11 0.63 -23.82
C LYS A 385 15.22 0.25 -22.34
N THR A 386 14.50 0.98 -21.49
CA THR A 386 14.34 0.66 -20.07
C THR A 386 12.94 0.14 -19.81
N TYR A 387 12.81 -1.00 -19.13
CA TYR A 387 11.52 -1.56 -18.72
C TYR A 387 11.43 -1.62 -17.20
N LEU A 388 10.20 -1.51 -16.68
CA LEU A 388 9.91 -1.67 -15.26
C LEU A 388 9.46 -3.11 -14.99
N PHE A 389 10.28 -3.90 -14.30
CA PHE A 389 9.92 -5.23 -13.83
C PHE A 389 9.23 -5.10 -12.48
N ARG A 390 7.94 -5.45 -12.41
CA ARG A 390 7.11 -5.45 -11.19
C ARG A 390 7.06 -6.87 -10.63
N ILE A 391 7.77 -7.12 -9.51
CA ILE A 391 7.90 -8.44 -8.89
C ILE A 391 7.11 -8.50 -7.59
N SER A 392 6.17 -9.44 -7.50
CA SER A 392 5.36 -9.67 -6.29
C SER A 392 5.51 -11.12 -5.84
N ASN A 393 5.82 -11.33 -4.55
CA ASN A 393 5.87 -12.68 -3.98
C ASN A 393 4.47 -13.12 -3.52
N VAL A 394 3.80 -13.90 -4.38
CA VAL A 394 2.44 -14.43 -4.16
C VAL A 394 2.41 -15.80 -3.48
N GLY A 395 3.58 -16.39 -3.19
CA GLY A 395 3.72 -17.70 -2.55
C GLY A 395 3.02 -17.82 -1.20
N LEU A 396 2.93 -19.03 -0.66
CA LEU A 396 2.38 -19.29 0.67
C LEU A 396 3.39 -19.03 1.79
N LYS A 397 4.67 -19.29 1.56
CA LYS A 397 5.66 -19.35 2.65
C LYS A 397 7.08 -18.93 2.27
N THR A 398 7.53 -19.27 1.07
CA THR A 398 8.94 -19.15 0.71
C THR A 398 9.32 -17.74 0.26
N SER A 399 10.38 -17.19 0.86
CA SER A 399 11.04 -15.99 0.32
C SER A 399 11.83 -16.35 -0.94
N ILE A 400 11.91 -15.41 -1.88
CA ILE A 400 12.60 -15.59 -3.16
C ILE A 400 13.75 -14.60 -3.30
N ASN A 401 14.73 -14.91 -4.15
CA ASN A 401 15.71 -13.97 -4.66
C ASN A 401 15.55 -13.84 -6.17
N PHE A 402 15.35 -12.62 -6.66
CA PHE A 402 15.15 -12.28 -8.07
C PHE A 402 16.40 -11.62 -8.67
N ARG A 403 16.75 -12.01 -9.90
CA ARG A 403 17.91 -11.48 -10.66
C ARG A 403 17.78 -11.78 -12.16
N ILE A 404 18.50 -11.03 -12.99
CA ILE A 404 18.52 -11.22 -14.45
C ILE A 404 19.97 -11.37 -14.91
N GLN A 405 20.25 -12.37 -15.75
CA GLN A 405 21.59 -12.67 -16.25
C GLN A 405 22.21 -11.44 -16.92
N ASN A 406 23.39 -11.04 -16.47
CA ASN A 406 24.17 -9.90 -16.97
C ASN A 406 23.47 -8.53 -16.87
N HIS A 407 22.40 -8.38 -16.08
CA HIS A 407 21.66 -7.13 -15.91
C HIS A 407 21.61 -6.70 -14.45
N THR A 408 21.84 -5.42 -14.20
CA THR A 408 21.62 -4.81 -12.88
C THR A 408 20.18 -4.34 -12.74
N LEU A 409 19.71 -4.28 -11.51
CA LEU A 409 18.35 -3.92 -11.11
C LEU A 409 18.39 -2.57 -10.39
N ARG A 410 17.91 -1.49 -11.01
CA ARG A 410 17.78 -0.19 -10.33
C ARG A 410 16.43 -0.14 -9.63
N LEU A 411 16.42 -0.17 -8.30
CA LEU A 411 15.20 -0.15 -7.51
C LEU A 411 14.41 1.14 -7.77
N ALA A 412 13.13 1.02 -8.08
CA ALA A 412 12.26 2.13 -8.46
C ALA A 412 11.00 2.23 -7.59
N GLU A 413 10.58 1.13 -6.98
CA GLU A 413 9.35 1.05 -6.18
C GLU A 413 9.47 -0.06 -5.12
N VAL A 414 8.90 0.18 -3.93
CA VAL A 414 8.69 -0.83 -2.88
C VAL A 414 7.27 -0.66 -2.36
N GLU A 415 6.41 -1.66 -2.57
CA GLU A 415 5.05 -1.74 -2.02
C GLU A 415 4.20 -0.46 -2.18
N GLY A 416 4.24 0.16 -3.36
CA GLY A 416 3.48 1.38 -3.64
C GLY A 416 4.16 2.70 -3.22
N THR A 417 5.44 2.65 -2.88
CA THR A 417 6.23 3.82 -2.46
C THR A 417 7.57 3.90 -3.22
N HIS A 418 8.20 5.08 -3.24
CA HIS A 418 9.37 5.34 -4.08
C HIS A 418 10.66 5.44 -3.24
N PRO A 419 11.61 4.51 -3.37
CA PRO A 419 12.90 4.58 -2.71
C PRO A 419 13.90 5.48 -3.46
N VAL A 420 15.02 5.78 -2.79
CA VAL A 420 16.27 6.17 -3.44
C VAL A 420 16.73 5.03 -4.35
N GLN A 421 17.10 5.36 -5.59
CA GLN A 421 17.26 4.38 -6.68
C GLN A 421 18.60 3.66 -6.66
N ASN A 422 18.84 2.92 -5.58
CA ASN A 422 19.99 2.04 -5.44
C ASN A 422 19.97 0.94 -6.51
N VAL A 423 21.16 0.49 -6.90
CA VAL A 423 21.37 -0.53 -7.94
C VAL A 423 21.84 -1.83 -7.29
N TYR A 424 21.24 -2.95 -7.69
CA TYR A 424 21.46 -4.27 -7.12
C TYR A 424 21.69 -5.32 -8.22
N ASP A 425 22.48 -6.35 -7.95
CA ASP A 425 22.61 -7.51 -8.86
C ASP A 425 21.48 -8.54 -8.64
N SER A 426 20.91 -8.57 -7.44
CA SER A 426 19.76 -9.40 -7.07
C SER A 426 19.00 -8.78 -5.89
N LEU A 427 17.74 -9.17 -5.71
CA LEU A 427 16.91 -8.74 -4.59
C LEU A 427 16.18 -9.92 -3.93
N ASP A 428 16.30 -10.06 -2.61
CA ASP A 428 15.40 -10.87 -1.80
C ASP A 428 14.02 -10.18 -1.71
N VAL A 429 12.94 -10.93 -1.96
CA VAL A 429 11.53 -10.50 -1.88
C VAL A 429 10.76 -11.49 -1.00
N HIS A 430 10.23 -11.02 0.12
CA HIS A 430 9.54 -11.85 1.11
C HIS A 430 8.05 -12.00 0.78
N VAL A 431 7.39 -13.03 1.32
CA VAL A 431 5.99 -13.34 0.99
C VAL A 431 5.08 -12.14 1.27
N GLY A 432 4.20 -11.81 0.31
CA GLY A 432 3.29 -10.66 0.39
C GLY A 432 3.91 -9.33 -0.07
N GLN A 433 5.24 -9.23 -0.17
CA GLN A 433 5.92 -8.03 -0.65
C GLN A 433 5.88 -7.89 -2.18
N SER A 434 5.86 -6.64 -2.63
CA SER A 434 6.05 -6.26 -4.03
C SER A 434 7.15 -5.22 -4.18
N VAL A 435 7.99 -5.36 -5.20
CA VAL A 435 9.04 -4.39 -5.57
C VAL A 435 9.01 -4.16 -7.07
N ALA A 436 9.41 -2.98 -7.54
CA ALA A 436 9.65 -2.75 -8.96
C ALA A 436 11.05 -2.21 -9.23
N VAL A 437 11.67 -2.72 -10.29
CA VAL A 437 13.05 -2.39 -10.70
C VAL A 437 13.09 -1.97 -12.16
N LEU A 438 13.85 -0.93 -12.45
CA LEU A 438 14.17 -0.49 -13.80
C LEU A 438 15.38 -1.27 -14.31
N VAL A 439 15.24 -1.85 -15.50
CA VAL A 439 16.28 -2.61 -16.18
C VAL A 439 16.46 -2.02 -17.57
N THR A 440 17.66 -1.55 -17.88
CA THR A 440 18.01 -1.07 -19.24
C THR A 440 18.61 -2.21 -20.05
N LEU A 441 18.07 -2.42 -21.26
CA LEU A 441 18.45 -3.51 -22.14
C LEU A 441 19.65 -3.10 -23.01
N GLU A 442 20.84 -3.07 -22.42
CA GLU A 442 22.06 -2.56 -23.07
C GLU A 442 23.01 -3.66 -23.55
N LYS A 443 22.65 -4.94 -23.39
CA LYS A 443 23.50 -6.08 -23.76
C LYS A 443 23.27 -6.48 -25.23
N PRO A 444 24.15 -7.29 -25.86
CA PRO A 444 23.93 -7.75 -27.23
C PRO A 444 22.55 -8.41 -27.42
N PRO A 445 21.92 -8.35 -28.61
CA PRO A 445 20.62 -8.98 -28.85
C PRO A 445 20.66 -10.51 -28.68
N GLN A 446 20.34 -10.97 -27.48
CA GLN A 446 20.39 -12.36 -27.02
C GLN A 446 19.26 -12.62 -26.01
N ASP A 447 18.95 -13.89 -25.78
CA ASP A 447 18.07 -14.32 -24.70
C ASP A 447 18.84 -14.35 -23.36
N TYR A 448 18.37 -13.60 -22.36
CA TYR A 448 18.95 -13.57 -21.01
C TYR A 448 18.05 -14.30 -20.00
N ALA A 449 18.63 -15.08 -19.09
CA ALA A 449 17.85 -15.76 -18.06
C ALA A 449 17.29 -14.80 -17.01
N VAL A 450 15.98 -14.84 -16.78
CA VAL A 450 15.29 -14.18 -15.66
C VAL A 450 15.10 -15.22 -14.56
N VAL A 451 15.79 -15.08 -13.44
CA VAL A 451 15.92 -16.15 -12.43
C VAL A 451 15.26 -15.72 -11.13
N ALA A 452 14.41 -16.59 -10.59
CA ALA A 452 13.99 -16.55 -9.20
C ALA A 452 14.37 -17.87 -8.51
N SER A 453 14.98 -17.78 -7.32
CA SER A 453 15.34 -18.96 -6.51
C SER A 453 14.92 -18.79 -5.06
N THR A 454 14.72 -19.89 -4.34
CA THR A 454 14.29 -19.85 -2.94
C THR A 454 15.36 -19.23 -2.02
N ARG A 455 14.89 -18.66 -0.92
CA ARG A 455 15.71 -18.11 0.17
C ARG A 455 15.15 -18.61 1.50
N PHE A 456 16.04 -18.95 2.43
CA PHE A 456 15.70 -19.36 3.80
C PHE A 456 14.75 -20.58 3.86
N SER A 457 14.85 -21.46 2.86
CA SER A 457 14.09 -22.71 2.78
C SER A 457 15.05 -23.90 2.64
N PRO A 458 14.76 -25.07 3.24
CA PRO A 458 15.50 -26.30 2.98
C PRO A 458 15.42 -26.74 1.51
N ALA A 459 14.32 -26.41 0.82
CA ALA A 459 14.16 -26.70 -0.61
C ALA A 459 14.88 -25.64 -1.45
N ASN A 460 15.95 -26.04 -2.14
CA ASN A 460 16.66 -25.17 -3.09
C ASN A 460 16.01 -25.26 -4.48
N LEU A 461 14.95 -24.48 -4.69
CA LEU A 461 14.18 -24.47 -5.94
C LEU A 461 14.54 -23.22 -6.74
N THR A 462 14.56 -23.36 -8.07
CA THR A 462 14.83 -22.27 -9.00
C THR A 462 13.86 -22.35 -10.18
N VAL A 463 13.34 -21.21 -10.60
CA VAL A 463 12.51 -21.04 -11.80
C VAL A 463 13.17 -20.04 -12.74
N VAL A 464 13.13 -20.31 -14.04
CA VAL A 464 13.87 -19.55 -15.06
C VAL A 464 12.94 -19.13 -16.20
N GLY A 465 12.68 -17.83 -16.28
CA GLY A 465 12.12 -17.18 -17.45
C GLY A 465 13.20 -16.69 -18.42
N THR A 466 12.75 -16.12 -19.53
CA THR A 466 13.59 -15.56 -20.59
C THR A 466 13.27 -14.09 -20.80
N LEU A 467 14.30 -13.24 -20.80
CA LEU A 467 14.26 -11.90 -21.34
C LEU A 467 14.78 -11.97 -22.79
N HIS A 468 13.85 -12.05 -23.72
CA HIS A 468 14.12 -12.09 -25.16
C HIS A 468 14.34 -10.66 -25.67
N TYR A 469 15.54 -10.39 -26.18
CA TYR A 469 15.79 -9.15 -26.91
C TYR A 469 15.20 -9.26 -28.32
N THR A 470 14.50 -8.23 -28.79
CA THR A 470 14.02 -8.17 -30.18
C THR A 470 15.18 -8.38 -31.16
N GLY A 471 15.09 -9.44 -31.99
CA GLY A 471 16.14 -9.83 -32.93
C GLY A 471 17.18 -10.82 -32.38
N ALA A 472 17.03 -11.32 -31.15
CA ALA A 472 17.90 -12.35 -30.60
C ALA A 472 17.79 -13.68 -31.36
N SER A 473 18.95 -14.24 -31.72
CA SER A 473 19.09 -15.55 -32.39
C SER A 473 19.85 -16.58 -31.53
N SER A 474 20.34 -16.18 -30.36
CA SER A 474 21.15 -17.01 -29.46
C SER A 474 20.88 -16.66 -28.00
N ARG A 475 21.14 -17.61 -27.11
CA ARG A 475 21.14 -17.38 -25.65
C ARG A 475 22.45 -16.74 -25.21
N ALA A 476 22.37 -15.88 -24.19
CA ALA A 476 23.53 -15.30 -23.55
C ALA A 476 24.42 -16.39 -22.92
N PRO A 477 25.74 -16.40 -23.20
CA PRO A 477 26.63 -17.44 -22.71
C PRO A 477 26.89 -17.33 -21.19
N GLY A 478 27.33 -18.44 -20.61
CA GLY A 478 27.69 -18.56 -19.20
C GLY A 478 26.64 -19.28 -18.35
N PRO A 479 26.93 -19.50 -17.06
CA PRO A 479 25.98 -20.11 -16.13
C PRO A 479 24.83 -19.15 -15.81
N LEU A 480 23.75 -19.70 -15.23
CA LEU A 480 22.73 -18.87 -14.59
C LEU A 480 23.37 -17.99 -13.50
N PRO A 481 22.93 -16.74 -13.31
CA PRO A 481 23.42 -15.91 -12.22
C PRO A 481 23.22 -16.61 -10.87
N ALA A 482 24.26 -16.64 -10.05
CA ALA A 482 24.19 -17.18 -8.69
C ALA A 482 23.34 -16.26 -7.79
N GLY A 483 22.61 -16.85 -6.85
CA GLY A 483 21.96 -16.09 -5.78
C GLY A 483 22.96 -15.68 -4.69
N PRO A 484 22.52 -14.87 -3.70
CA PRO A 484 23.35 -14.51 -2.55
C PRO A 484 23.88 -15.75 -1.81
N PRO A 485 25.15 -15.73 -1.34
CA PRO A 485 25.79 -16.90 -0.76
C PRO A 485 25.15 -17.35 0.55
N GLY A 486 24.75 -18.63 0.60
CA GLY A 486 24.20 -19.30 1.79
C GLY A 486 22.87 -18.73 2.30
N GLN A 487 22.37 -19.27 3.42
CA GLN A 487 21.19 -18.72 4.11
C GLN A 487 21.53 -17.48 4.95
N SER A 488 22.44 -16.61 4.50
CA SER A 488 22.83 -15.41 5.25
C SER A 488 21.65 -14.46 5.42
N PHE A 489 21.12 -14.37 6.64
CA PHE A 489 20.11 -13.40 7.03
C PHE A 489 20.68 -11.98 7.05
N ASP A 490 21.95 -11.81 7.45
CA ASP A 490 22.62 -10.50 7.48
C ASP A 490 22.67 -9.82 6.11
N TRP A 491 22.93 -10.58 5.03
CA TRP A 491 22.90 -10.04 3.66
C TRP A 491 21.52 -9.43 3.33
N SER A 492 20.47 -10.16 3.65
CA SER A 492 19.08 -9.78 3.39
C SER A 492 18.62 -8.63 4.29
N MET A 493 19.02 -8.63 5.57
CA MET A 493 18.77 -7.54 6.51
C MET A 493 19.50 -6.27 6.08
N ASN A 494 20.71 -6.37 5.54
CA ASN A 494 21.44 -5.23 4.99
C ASN A 494 20.81 -4.72 3.69
N GLN A 495 20.28 -5.59 2.82
CA GLN A 495 19.43 -5.17 1.70
C GLN A 495 18.21 -4.38 2.22
N ALA A 496 17.49 -4.89 3.22
CA ALA A 496 16.32 -4.25 3.80
C ALA A 496 16.64 -2.86 4.41
N ARG A 497 17.78 -2.74 5.10
CA ARG A 497 18.29 -1.45 5.63
C ARG A 497 18.77 -0.48 4.55
N SER A 498 19.15 -0.99 3.38
CA SER A 498 19.57 -0.17 2.23
C SER A 498 18.40 0.46 1.47
N PHE A 499 17.16 0.01 1.70
CA PHE A 499 15.96 0.67 1.17
C PHE A 499 15.71 1.94 1.97
N ARG A 500 15.90 3.09 1.31
CA ARG A 500 15.71 4.44 1.86
C ARG A 500 14.61 5.12 1.08
N TRP A 501 13.67 5.76 1.77
CA TRP A 501 12.54 6.45 1.15
C TRP A 501 13.00 7.73 0.46
N ASN A 502 12.59 7.99 -0.78
CA ASN A 502 12.99 9.22 -1.47
C ASN A 502 12.13 10.39 -1.00
N LEU A 503 12.59 11.05 0.06
CA LEU A 503 11.90 12.19 0.68
C LEU A 503 11.52 13.34 -0.28
N THR A 504 12.17 13.43 -1.44
CA THR A 504 11.89 14.46 -2.46
C THR A 504 10.86 14.04 -3.51
N ALA A 505 10.57 12.74 -3.64
CA ALA A 505 9.63 12.24 -4.64
C ALA A 505 8.20 12.60 -4.26
N SER A 506 7.42 13.11 -5.22
CA SER A 506 5.97 13.17 -5.09
C SER A 506 5.37 11.75 -5.07
N ALA A 507 4.30 11.57 -4.30
CA ALA A 507 3.40 10.42 -4.42
C ALA A 507 2.26 10.78 -5.39
N ALA A 508 1.06 10.20 -5.23
CA ALA A 508 -0.12 10.63 -6.00
C ALA A 508 -0.66 12.03 -5.65
N ARG A 509 0.04 12.77 -4.80
CA ARG A 509 -0.21 14.18 -4.50
C ARG A 509 1.09 14.96 -4.73
N PRO A 510 1.03 16.26 -5.07
CA PRO A 510 2.23 17.08 -5.31
C PRO A 510 3.20 17.11 -4.11
N ASN A 511 2.69 16.95 -2.89
CA ASN A 511 3.48 16.93 -1.66
C ASN A 511 4.58 15.85 -1.72
N PRO A 512 5.86 16.21 -1.46
CA PRO A 512 6.94 15.24 -1.36
C PRO A 512 6.70 14.23 -0.24
N GLN A 513 7.15 12.99 -0.43
CA GLN A 513 7.06 11.91 0.56
C GLN A 513 7.64 12.31 1.93
N GLY A 514 8.69 13.12 1.95
CA GLY A 514 9.32 13.63 3.17
C GLY A 514 8.61 14.78 3.87
N SER A 515 7.42 15.21 3.44
CA SER A 515 6.65 16.24 4.16
C SER A 515 6.09 15.74 5.51
N PHE A 516 6.09 14.43 5.75
CA PHE A 516 5.65 13.83 7.00
C PHE A 516 6.86 13.32 7.79
N HIS A 517 7.33 14.12 8.75
CA HIS A 517 8.49 13.82 9.60
C HIS A 517 8.15 12.81 10.71
N TYR A 518 7.79 11.59 10.32
CA TYR A 518 7.35 10.52 11.22
C TYR A 518 8.26 10.32 12.45
N GLY A 519 9.58 10.46 12.28
CA GLY A 519 10.56 10.27 13.34
C GLY A 519 10.66 11.38 14.39
N THR A 520 9.99 12.53 14.19
CA THR A 520 9.88 13.58 15.22
C THR A 520 8.57 13.50 16.00
N ILE A 521 7.65 12.59 15.65
CA ILE A 521 6.36 12.43 16.30
C ILE A 521 6.53 11.49 17.50
N PRO A 522 6.15 11.90 18.73
CA PRO A 522 6.22 11.03 19.89
C PRO A 522 5.23 9.86 19.74
N THR A 523 5.71 8.64 19.99
CA THR A 523 4.87 7.43 19.97
C THR A 523 3.90 7.43 21.15
N SER A 524 2.61 7.39 20.88
CA SER A 524 1.54 7.32 21.89
C SER A 524 1.52 5.97 22.63
N ARG A 525 1.92 4.88 21.94
CA ARG A 525 1.92 3.52 22.46
C ARG A 525 3.00 2.67 21.78
N THR A 526 3.58 1.74 22.52
CA THR A 526 4.42 0.65 21.99
C THR A 526 3.72 -0.68 22.21
N LEU A 527 3.57 -1.45 21.14
CA LEU A 527 3.09 -2.83 21.14
C LEU A 527 4.25 -3.76 20.75
N VAL A 528 4.48 -4.81 21.53
CA VAL A 528 5.49 -5.83 21.23
C VAL A 528 4.77 -7.16 21.02
N PHE A 529 4.76 -7.66 19.80
CA PHE A 529 4.08 -8.88 19.39
C PHE A 529 5.11 -9.98 19.13
N ALA A 530 5.28 -10.86 20.12
CA ALA A 530 6.06 -12.08 20.00
C ALA A 530 5.26 -13.18 19.30
N SER A 531 5.89 -13.79 18.32
CA SER A 531 5.37 -14.97 17.63
C SER A 531 5.75 -16.23 18.37
N SER A 532 4.82 -17.18 18.43
CA SER A 532 5.08 -18.55 18.90
C SER A 532 4.25 -19.58 18.12
N ALA A 533 4.67 -20.85 18.19
CA ALA A 533 3.98 -21.99 17.57
C ALA A 533 3.55 -23.03 18.63
N PRO A 534 2.60 -22.71 19.53
CA PRO A 534 2.22 -23.57 20.63
C PRO A 534 1.46 -24.83 20.17
N GLN A 535 1.45 -25.86 21.02
CA GLN A 535 0.47 -26.95 20.92
C GLN A 535 -0.71 -26.69 21.85
N ILE A 536 -1.93 -26.71 21.31
CA ILE A 536 -3.18 -26.56 22.07
C ILE A 536 -4.06 -27.76 21.71
N ALA A 537 -4.56 -28.48 22.72
CA ALA A 537 -5.35 -29.72 22.56
C ALA A 537 -4.72 -30.74 21.57
N GLY A 538 -3.38 -30.89 21.62
CA GLY A 538 -2.63 -31.81 20.76
C GLY A 538 -2.38 -31.32 19.33
N LYS A 539 -2.94 -30.19 18.92
CA LYS A 539 -2.70 -29.58 17.59
C LYS A 539 -1.67 -28.46 17.68
N ARG A 540 -0.73 -28.42 16.73
CA ARG A 540 0.15 -27.26 16.53
C ARG A 540 -0.68 -26.10 15.97
N LEU A 541 -0.57 -24.94 16.61
CA LEU A 541 -1.13 -23.68 16.15
C LEU A 541 -0.01 -22.63 16.06
N CYS A 542 -0.35 -21.43 15.60
CA CYS A 542 0.50 -20.24 15.72
C CYS A 542 -0.24 -19.17 16.53
N ALA A 543 0.52 -18.38 17.29
CA ALA A 543 -0.02 -17.42 18.24
C ALA A 543 0.78 -16.11 18.26
N VAL A 544 0.14 -15.06 18.77
CA VAL A 544 0.70 -13.73 19.01
C VAL A 544 0.54 -13.43 20.49
N ASN A 545 1.65 -13.25 21.21
CA ASN A 545 1.68 -13.16 22.68
C ASN A 545 0.76 -14.21 23.34
N SER A 546 0.98 -15.49 23.01
CA SER A 546 0.22 -16.65 23.49
C SER A 546 -1.27 -16.73 23.09
N VAL A 547 -1.81 -15.81 22.29
CA VAL A 547 -3.17 -15.94 21.73
C VAL A 547 -3.13 -16.41 20.29
N SER A 548 -3.76 -17.55 20.00
CA SER A 548 -3.98 -18.06 18.64
C SER A 548 -5.36 -17.63 18.15
N PHE A 549 -5.42 -16.98 16.99
CA PHE A 549 -6.66 -16.41 16.45
C PHE A 549 -7.62 -17.50 15.94
N VAL A 550 -8.89 -17.35 16.28
CA VAL A 550 -10.01 -18.15 15.75
C VAL A 550 -10.97 -17.24 15.02
N ASN A 551 -11.26 -17.58 13.75
CA ASN A 551 -12.28 -16.92 12.96
C ASN A 551 -13.67 -17.14 13.60
N PRO A 552 -14.41 -16.06 13.95
CA PRO A 552 -15.77 -16.18 14.47
C PRO A 552 -16.77 -16.55 13.36
N ASP A 553 -17.99 -16.93 13.76
CA ASP A 553 -19.14 -17.08 12.87
C ASP A 553 -19.63 -15.75 12.27
N THR A 554 -19.31 -14.65 12.95
CA THR A 554 -19.78 -13.29 12.68
C THR A 554 -18.56 -12.38 12.52
N PRO A 555 -18.31 -11.79 11.34
CA PRO A 555 -17.18 -10.88 11.14
C PRO A 555 -17.11 -9.78 12.18
N LEU A 556 -15.90 -9.51 12.67
CA LEU A 556 -15.61 -8.52 13.71
C LEU A 556 -16.13 -7.13 13.35
N LYS A 557 -16.04 -6.73 12.08
CA LYS A 557 -16.57 -5.45 11.62
C LYS A 557 -18.10 -5.36 11.74
N LEU A 558 -18.82 -6.45 11.46
CA LEU A 558 -20.27 -6.52 11.66
C LEU A 558 -20.64 -6.57 13.14
N ALA A 559 -19.90 -7.35 13.94
CA ALA A 559 -20.12 -7.43 15.38
C ALA A 559 -19.89 -6.10 16.09
N ASP A 560 -18.88 -5.33 15.67
CA ASP A 560 -18.62 -3.97 16.15
C ASP A 560 -19.72 -2.99 15.70
N ASN A 561 -20.10 -3.00 14.41
CA ASN A 561 -21.13 -2.11 13.86
C ASN A 561 -22.51 -2.30 14.50
N PHE A 562 -22.89 -3.55 14.77
CA PHE A 562 -24.19 -3.90 15.37
C PHE A 562 -24.14 -4.13 16.88
N ASN A 563 -23.01 -3.85 17.54
CA ASN A 563 -22.79 -4.07 18.97
C ASN A 563 -23.15 -5.49 19.45
N ILE A 564 -22.79 -6.50 18.67
CA ILE A 564 -23.11 -7.91 18.94
C ILE A 564 -22.17 -8.44 20.03
N ALA A 565 -22.76 -8.74 21.19
CA ALA A 565 -22.04 -9.29 22.33
C ALA A 565 -21.41 -10.66 22.06
N ASN A 566 -20.33 -10.96 22.79
CA ASN A 566 -19.67 -12.27 22.84
C ASN A 566 -19.15 -12.79 21.49
N VAL A 567 -18.65 -11.88 20.63
CA VAL A 567 -17.93 -12.21 19.39
C VAL A 567 -16.47 -11.71 19.46
N ILE A 568 -16.27 -10.48 19.94
CA ILE A 568 -14.95 -9.82 20.00
C ILE A 568 -14.32 -9.97 21.39
N ALA A 569 -13.06 -10.39 21.45
CA ALA A 569 -12.26 -10.43 22.68
C ALA A 569 -11.36 -9.18 22.77
N TRP A 570 -11.93 -8.06 23.19
CA TRP A 570 -11.28 -6.74 23.30
C TRP A 570 -10.00 -6.78 24.15
N ASP A 571 -8.91 -6.24 23.60
CA ASP A 571 -7.57 -6.13 24.19
C ASP A 571 -7.05 -7.43 24.84
N SER A 572 -7.53 -8.59 24.37
CA SER A 572 -7.20 -9.89 24.93
C SER A 572 -5.83 -10.43 24.49
N VAL A 573 -5.15 -9.79 23.54
CA VAL A 573 -3.71 -9.95 23.31
C VAL A 573 -3.00 -8.92 24.19
N PRO A 574 -2.11 -9.33 25.11
CA PRO A 574 -1.40 -8.37 25.96
C PRO A 574 -0.47 -7.51 25.07
N PRO A 575 -0.25 -6.23 25.42
CA PRO A 575 0.51 -5.30 24.58
C PRO A 575 2.00 -5.62 24.51
N ARG A 576 2.49 -6.53 25.36
CA ARG A 576 3.85 -7.09 25.38
C ARG A 576 3.74 -8.58 25.76
N PRO A 577 4.74 -9.43 25.45
CA PRO A 577 4.74 -10.82 25.88
C PRO A 577 4.80 -10.89 27.41
N ASP A 578 3.85 -11.59 28.02
CA ASP A 578 3.68 -11.71 29.47
C ASP A 578 4.03 -13.09 30.04
N GLY A 579 4.39 -14.05 29.16
CA GLY A 579 4.62 -15.45 29.53
C GLY A 579 3.33 -16.24 29.80
N GLY A 580 2.16 -15.69 29.46
CA GLY A 580 0.86 -16.33 29.65
C GLY A 580 0.73 -17.66 28.90
N ALA A 581 -0.08 -18.58 29.45
CA ALA A 581 -0.33 -19.88 28.85
C ALA A 581 -1.01 -19.74 27.46
N PRO A 582 -0.59 -20.52 26.44
CA PRO A 582 -1.21 -20.48 25.12
C PRO A 582 -2.71 -20.77 25.15
N ARG A 583 -3.50 -19.93 24.50
CA ARG A 583 -4.95 -20.09 24.36
C ARG A 583 -5.45 -19.65 22.99
N GLN A 584 -6.61 -20.15 22.60
CA GLN A 584 -7.34 -19.64 21.44
C GLN A 584 -8.22 -18.43 21.83
N GLY A 585 -8.56 -17.60 20.85
CA GLY A 585 -9.49 -16.49 21.02
C GLY A 585 -9.61 -15.63 19.77
N THR A 586 -10.39 -14.55 19.86
CA THR A 586 -10.65 -13.66 18.73
C THR A 586 -10.23 -12.21 19.09
N PRO A 587 -8.92 -11.96 19.23
CA PRO A 587 -8.38 -10.71 19.76
C PRO A 587 -8.57 -9.52 18.82
N VAL A 588 -9.04 -8.41 19.39
CA VAL A 588 -9.07 -7.09 18.76
C VAL A 588 -8.41 -6.08 19.69
N VAL A 589 -7.33 -5.44 19.24
CA VAL A 589 -6.65 -4.36 19.96
C VAL A 589 -7.35 -3.03 19.65
N ARG A 590 -7.75 -2.28 20.69
CA ARG A 590 -8.36 -0.96 20.54
C ARG A 590 -7.28 0.12 20.46
N LEU A 591 -7.42 1.00 19.48
CA LEU A 591 -6.53 2.12 19.19
C LEU A 591 -7.39 3.33 18.77
N ASN A 592 -6.95 4.54 19.14
CA ASN A 592 -7.69 5.75 18.78
C ASN A 592 -7.28 6.24 17.37
N LEU A 593 -8.23 6.85 16.66
CA LEU A 593 -7.95 7.54 15.40
C LEU A 593 -6.89 8.64 15.64
N HIS A 594 -5.89 8.69 14.75
CA HIS A 594 -4.70 9.56 14.81
C HIS A 594 -3.68 9.26 15.91
N GLU A 595 -3.75 8.11 16.60
CA GLU A 595 -2.61 7.62 17.40
C GLU A 595 -1.39 7.32 16.51
N PHE A 596 -0.19 7.61 17.04
CA PHE A 596 1.08 7.25 16.41
C PHE A 596 1.72 6.12 17.21
N VAL A 597 1.76 4.91 16.63
CA VAL A 597 2.05 3.68 17.36
C VAL A 597 3.33 3.02 16.87
N GLU A 598 4.15 2.57 17.81
CA GLU A 598 5.26 1.66 17.55
C GLU A 598 4.76 0.22 17.66
N ILE A 599 4.99 -0.60 16.64
CA ILE A 599 4.74 -2.05 16.68
C ILE A 599 6.08 -2.76 16.44
N VAL A 600 6.48 -3.57 17.42
CA VAL A 600 7.68 -4.41 17.36
C VAL A 600 7.24 -5.85 17.19
N PHE A 601 7.61 -6.46 16.08
CA PHE A 601 7.44 -7.89 15.87
C PHE A 601 8.67 -8.62 16.40
N GLN A 602 8.49 -9.48 17.40
CA GLN A 602 9.54 -10.32 17.96
C GLN A 602 9.39 -11.74 17.42
N ASN A 603 10.37 -12.20 16.66
CA ASN A 603 10.46 -13.58 16.22
C ASN A 603 11.27 -14.38 17.24
N THR A 604 10.62 -15.34 17.91
CA THR A 604 11.27 -16.25 18.88
C THR A 604 11.63 -17.59 18.24
N GLU A 605 11.35 -17.76 16.94
CA GLU A 605 11.49 -19.01 16.20
C GLU A 605 12.65 -18.94 15.20
N ASN A 606 13.19 -20.11 14.85
CA ASN A 606 14.26 -20.24 13.86
C ASN A 606 13.73 -20.33 12.41
N GLU A 607 12.72 -19.52 12.08
CA GLU A 607 12.05 -19.49 10.78
C GLU A 607 11.83 -18.04 10.36
N LEU A 608 12.05 -17.70 9.08
CA LEU A 608 11.81 -16.34 8.60
C LEU A 608 10.30 -16.08 8.57
N GLN A 609 9.87 -14.99 9.20
CA GLN A 609 8.47 -14.58 9.22
C GLN A 609 8.25 -13.32 8.38
N SER A 610 7.00 -13.06 8.02
CA SER A 610 6.61 -11.81 7.40
C SER A 610 5.21 -11.42 7.86
N TRP A 611 5.02 -10.13 8.14
CA TRP A 611 3.84 -9.53 8.75
C TRP A 611 3.27 -8.45 7.83
N HIS A 612 1.97 -8.47 7.65
CA HIS A 612 1.19 -7.54 6.82
C HIS A 612 0.13 -6.85 7.67
N LEU A 613 -0.07 -5.55 7.45
CA LEU A 613 -1.15 -4.78 8.04
C LEU A 613 -2.09 -4.29 6.93
N ASP A 614 -3.29 -4.86 6.88
CA ASP A 614 -4.31 -4.42 5.93
C ASP A 614 -4.71 -2.96 6.26
N GLY A 615 -5.01 -2.15 5.24
CA GLY A 615 -5.46 -0.75 5.40
C GLY A 615 -4.39 0.33 5.59
N TYR A 616 -3.11 -0.02 5.80
CA TYR A 616 -2.04 0.95 6.15
C TYR A 616 -0.73 0.75 5.40
N ASP A 617 0.00 1.86 5.22
CA ASP A 617 1.47 1.79 5.13
C ASP A 617 2.06 2.18 6.50
N PHE A 618 3.26 1.69 6.80
CA PHE A 618 4.04 1.96 8.00
C PHE A 618 5.52 2.15 7.65
N TRP A 619 6.27 2.87 8.47
CA TRP A 619 7.72 3.05 8.31
C TRP A 619 8.47 1.93 9.02
N VAL A 620 9.27 1.13 8.28
CA VAL A 620 10.10 0.09 8.91
C VAL A 620 11.39 0.69 9.44
N VAL A 621 11.36 1.10 10.70
CA VAL A 621 12.42 1.90 11.33
C VAL A 621 13.61 1.08 11.83
N GLY A 622 13.45 -0.21 12.12
CA GLY A 622 14.52 -1.01 12.68
C GLY A 622 14.41 -2.51 12.42
N TYR A 623 15.57 -3.17 12.35
CA TYR A 623 15.74 -4.61 12.31
C TYR A 623 16.90 -4.99 13.21
N GLY A 624 16.81 -6.09 13.94
CA GLY A 624 17.91 -6.58 14.77
C GLY A 624 17.82 -8.06 15.10
N ASN A 625 18.92 -8.58 15.67
CA ASN A 625 19.03 -9.95 16.16
C ASN A 625 18.73 -9.98 17.67
N GLY A 626 18.29 -11.14 18.17
CA GLY A 626 17.96 -11.35 19.58
C GLY A 626 16.58 -10.81 19.98
N GLN A 627 16.40 -10.62 21.28
CA GLN A 627 15.21 -9.97 21.84
C GLN A 627 15.34 -8.45 21.73
N TRP A 628 14.27 -7.78 21.32
CA TRP A 628 14.20 -6.32 21.30
C TRP A 628 14.11 -5.74 22.72
N ALA A 629 14.77 -4.61 22.92
CA ALA A 629 14.71 -3.80 24.13
C ALA A 629 14.61 -2.31 23.78
N GLU A 630 14.12 -1.50 24.71
CA GLU A 630 13.84 -0.06 24.51
C GLU A 630 15.06 0.74 24.01
N ASN A 631 16.28 0.30 24.35
CA ASN A 631 17.53 0.92 23.90
C ASN A 631 17.81 0.72 22.39
N ASN A 632 17.19 -0.28 21.74
CA ASN A 632 17.34 -0.49 20.31
C ASN A 632 16.79 0.67 19.47
N ARG A 633 15.94 1.55 20.03
CA ARG A 633 15.49 2.78 19.35
C ARG A 633 16.64 3.71 18.96
N GLN A 634 17.78 3.63 19.63
CA GLN A 634 19.01 4.34 19.22
C GLN A 634 19.53 3.91 17.84
N THR A 635 19.11 2.75 17.33
CA THR A 635 19.46 2.22 16.01
C THR A 635 18.40 2.48 14.93
N TYR A 636 17.29 3.14 15.28
CA TYR A 636 16.18 3.35 14.36
C TYR A 636 16.51 4.37 13.28
N ASN A 637 16.05 4.08 12.06
CA ASN A 637 15.98 5.09 11.02
C ASN A 637 14.74 5.98 11.22
N LEU A 638 14.95 7.18 11.74
CA LEU A 638 13.91 8.17 12.00
C LEU A 638 13.85 9.30 10.95
N VAL A 639 14.51 9.14 9.80
CA VAL A 639 14.59 10.16 8.73
C VAL A 639 13.87 9.71 7.46
N ASP A 640 14.27 8.57 6.90
CA ASP A 640 13.91 8.10 5.56
C ASP A 640 13.70 6.57 5.51
N ALA A 641 13.11 6.01 6.56
CA ALA A 641 12.76 4.59 6.60
C ALA A 641 11.77 4.27 5.47
N GLN A 642 11.93 3.12 4.84
CA GLN A 642 11.03 2.71 3.77
C GLN A 642 9.61 2.55 4.32
N ALA A 643 8.67 3.33 3.76
CA ALA A 643 7.24 3.11 3.96
C ALA A 643 6.80 1.86 3.19
N ARG A 644 6.07 0.95 3.84
CA ARG A 644 5.68 -0.38 3.33
C ARG A 644 4.38 -0.85 3.99
N HIS A 645 3.72 -1.88 3.45
CA HIS A 645 2.61 -2.57 4.11
C HIS A 645 2.94 -4.01 4.55
N THR A 646 4.11 -4.55 4.17
CA THR A 646 4.60 -5.86 4.64
C THR A 646 6.07 -5.79 5.11
N VAL A 647 6.34 -6.28 6.32
CA VAL A 647 7.68 -6.35 6.92
C VAL A 647 8.11 -7.80 7.16
N GLN A 648 9.37 -8.14 6.89
CA GLN A 648 9.96 -9.42 7.26
C GLN A 648 10.58 -9.36 8.65
N VAL A 649 10.55 -10.47 9.39
CA VAL A 649 11.13 -10.58 10.73
C VAL A 649 12.06 -11.79 10.77
N TYR A 650 13.36 -11.51 10.82
CA TYR A 650 14.40 -12.51 10.71
C TYR A 650 14.39 -13.51 11.88
N PRO A 651 14.86 -14.76 11.68
CA PRO A 651 14.92 -15.79 12.72
C PRO A 651 15.61 -15.32 14.00
N ASN A 652 15.00 -15.62 15.15
CA ASN A 652 15.51 -15.23 16.48
C ASN A 652 15.85 -13.72 16.58
N GLY A 653 15.10 -12.87 15.88
CA GLY A 653 15.32 -11.43 15.79
C GLY A 653 14.02 -10.63 15.85
N TRP A 654 14.11 -9.34 15.56
CA TRP A 654 12.98 -8.42 15.66
C TRP A 654 12.95 -7.44 14.50
N SER A 655 11.79 -6.84 14.27
CA SER A 655 11.61 -5.71 13.35
C SER A 655 10.58 -4.75 13.89
N ALA A 656 10.89 -3.46 13.84
CA ALA A 656 10.09 -2.39 14.42
C ALA A 656 9.52 -1.49 13.32
N ILE A 657 8.23 -1.18 13.44
CA ILE A 657 7.51 -0.28 12.55
C ILE A 657 6.91 0.88 13.35
N LEU A 658 6.81 2.05 12.71
CA LEU A 658 5.98 3.16 13.18
C LEU A 658 4.78 3.30 12.24
N VAL A 659 3.58 3.44 12.79
CA VAL A 659 2.34 3.58 12.02
C VAL A 659 1.52 4.78 12.53
N SER A 660 1.00 5.56 11.59
CA SER A 660 0.05 6.65 11.85
C SER A 660 -1.35 6.14 11.60
N LEU A 661 -2.20 6.07 12.63
CA LEU A 661 -3.51 5.43 12.56
C LEU A 661 -4.58 6.40 12.02
N ASP A 662 -4.43 6.82 10.76
CA ASP A 662 -5.30 7.80 10.09
C ASP A 662 -6.58 7.22 9.44
N ASN A 663 -6.68 5.89 9.32
CA ASN A 663 -7.73 5.18 8.60
C ASN A 663 -8.71 4.48 9.55
N GLN A 664 -9.83 5.11 9.92
CA GLN A 664 -10.81 4.49 10.82
C GLN A 664 -11.35 3.16 10.24
N GLY A 665 -11.39 2.11 11.09
CA GLY A 665 -11.95 0.82 10.70
C GLY A 665 -11.50 -0.38 11.54
N MET A 666 -11.79 -1.56 11.01
CA MET A 666 -11.36 -2.85 11.56
C MET A 666 -10.34 -3.45 10.58
N TRP A 667 -9.09 -3.60 11.00
CA TRP A 667 -7.96 -3.91 10.12
C TRP A 667 -7.21 -5.15 10.59
N ASN A 668 -6.88 -6.07 9.68
CA ASN A 668 -6.18 -7.30 10.04
C ASN A 668 -4.67 -7.08 10.09
N LEU A 669 -4.05 -7.50 11.19
CA LEU A 669 -2.60 -7.60 11.34
C LEU A 669 -2.24 -9.09 11.38
N ARG A 670 -1.64 -9.60 10.30
CA ARG A 670 -1.47 -11.04 10.06
C ARG A 670 -0.08 -11.41 9.58
N SER A 671 0.26 -12.67 9.76
CA SER A 671 1.32 -13.30 8.98
C SER A 671 0.99 -13.24 7.48
N ALA A 672 1.98 -12.92 6.66
CA ALA A 672 1.92 -13.14 5.21
C ALA A 672 2.22 -14.61 4.86
N SER A 673 2.86 -15.37 5.77
CA SER A 673 3.00 -16.82 5.66
C SER A 673 1.63 -17.47 5.88
N TRP A 674 1.06 -18.04 4.83
CA TRP A 674 -0.35 -18.41 4.78
C TRP A 674 -0.68 -19.61 5.68
N ASP A 675 0.27 -20.53 5.85
CA ASP A 675 0.20 -21.62 6.83
C ASP A 675 0.07 -21.08 8.27
N ARG A 676 0.87 -20.07 8.62
CA ARG A 676 0.87 -19.47 9.96
C ARG A 676 -0.37 -18.60 10.19
N GLN A 677 -0.86 -17.89 9.17
CA GLN A 677 -2.14 -17.16 9.23
C GLN A 677 -3.31 -18.13 9.46
N TYR A 678 -3.36 -19.23 8.70
CA TYR A 678 -4.36 -20.29 8.84
C TYR A 678 -4.36 -20.91 10.25
N LEU A 679 -3.17 -21.14 10.80
CA LEU A 679 -2.97 -21.65 12.17
C LEU A 679 -3.15 -20.59 13.28
N GLY A 680 -3.59 -19.36 12.95
CA GLY A 680 -3.98 -18.35 13.94
C GLY A 680 -2.95 -17.25 14.24
N GLN A 681 -1.88 -17.10 13.46
CA GLN A 681 -0.91 -15.99 13.58
C GLN A 681 -1.46 -14.68 13.00
N GLN A 682 -2.46 -14.11 13.66
CA GLN A 682 -3.08 -12.84 13.31
C GLN A 682 -3.82 -12.23 14.50
N LEU A 683 -4.17 -10.95 14.39
CA LEU A 683 -5.14 -10.26 15.23
C LEU A 683 -5.80 -9.15 14.41
N TYR A 684 -6.72 -8.40 15.01
CA TYR A 684 -7.27 -7.21 14.38
C TYR A 684 -7.00 -5.96 15.22
N LEU A 685 -6.83 -4.84 14.54
CA LEU A 685 -6.75 -3.51 15.12
C LEU A 685 -8.08 -2.80 14.84
N ARG A 686 -8.74 -2.32 15.90
CA ARG A 686 -9.87 -1.40 15.77
C ARG A 686 -9.36 0.01 15.99
N VAL A 687 -9.30 0.78 14.90
CA VAL A 687 -8.95 2.20 14.91
C VAL A 687 -10.23 3.01 14.87
N TRP A 688 -10.49 3.80 15.91
CA TRP A 688 -11.83 4.33 16.17
C TRP A 688 -11.84 5.72 16.82
N THR A 689 -12.94 6.44 16.63
CA THR A 689 -13.33 7.64 17.40
C THR A 689 -14.85 7.63 17.62
N ALA A 690 -15.30 8.27 18.69
CA ALA A 690 -16.74 8.44 18.97
C ALA A 690 -17.46 9.29 17.91
N GLN A 691 -16.72 10.12 17.16
CA GLN A 691 -17.28 10.96 16.12
C GLN A 691 -17.55 10.16 14.84
N GLN A 692 -18.81 9.80 14.61
CA GLN A 692 -19.25 9.24 13.33
C GLN A 692 -19.21 10.32 12.24
N SER A 693 -18.45 10.06 11.17
CA SER A 693 -18.34 10.97 10.02
C SER A 693 -17.81 10.24 8.79
N PHE A 694 -18.36 10.56 7.62
CA PHE A 694 -17.83 10.15 6.31
C PHE A 694 -16.42 10.72 6.01
N SER A 695 -15.93 11.66 6.83
CA SER A 695 -14.51 12.04 6.82
C SER A 695 -13.60 10.91 7.29
N ASN A 696 -14.08 10.01 8.14
CA ASN A 696 -13.27 9.01 8.84
C ASN A 696 -13.56 7.60 8.30
N GLU A 697 -14.82 7.18 8.27
CA GLU A 697 -15.25 5.88 7.73
C GLU A 697 -16.61 6.00 7.03
N TYR A 698 -16.84 5.18 6.00
CA TYR A 698 -18.14 5.04 5.35
C TYR A 698 -19.07 4.10 6.13
N SER A 699 -20.37 4.37 6.03
CA SER A 699 -21.42 3.48 6.52
C SER A 699 -21.32 2.08 5.91
N ILE A 700 -21.92 1.10 6.58
CA ILE A 700 -22.06 -0.26 6.04
C ILE A 700 -22.66 -0.22 4.62
N PRO A 701 -22.07 -0.94 3.64
CA PRO A 701 -22.61 -0.99 2.29
C PRO A 701 -24.01 -1.60 2.25
N THR A 702 -24.92 -1.03 1.45
CA THR A 702 -26.27 -1.56 1.23
C THR A 702 -26.30 -2.96 0.57
N ASN A 703 -25.15 -3.42 0.07
CA ASN A 703 -24.95 -4.77 -0.47
C ASN A 703 -24.05 -5.65 0.41
N ALA A 704 -23.77 -5.26 1.67
CA ALA A 704 -23.01 -6.07 2.62
C ALA A 704 -23.70 -7.43 2.83
N ILE A 705 -22.92 -8.52 2.87
CA ILE A 705 -23.47 -9.83 3.25
C ILE A 705 -23.53 -9.87 4.78
N LEU A 706 -24.69 -10.24 5.34
CA LEU A 706 -24.88 -10.48 6.77
C LEU A 706 -24.87 -12.00 7.05
N CYS A 707 -24.13 -12.41 8.07
CA CYS A 707 -23.93 -13.82 8.43
C CYS A 707 -23.68 -13.97 9.94
N GLY A 708 -23.65 -15.21 10.43
CA GLY A 708 -23.56 -15.50 11.85
C GLY A 708 -24.70 -14.84 12.63
N ARG A 709 -24.37 -14.13 13.71
CA ARG A 709 -25.32 -13.41 14.56
C ARG A 709 -25.84 -12.10 13.96
N ALA A 710 -25.32 -11.66 12.81
CA ALA A 710 -25.80 -10.47 12.12
C ALA A 710 -26.96 -10.76 11.14
N VAL A 711 -27.34 -12.03 10.94
CA VAL A 711 -28.45 -12.40 10.04
C VAL A 711 -29.77 -11.77 10.50
N GLY A 712 -30.46 -11.08 9.60
CA GLY A 712 -31.75 -10.44 9.86
C GLY A 712 -31.67 -9.04 10.49
N LEU A 713 -30.47 -8.53 10.78
CA LEU A 713 -30.30 -7.13 11.19
C LEU A 713 -30.46 -6.19 9.98
N PRO A 714 -30.90 -4.93 10.19
CA PRO A 714 -31.00 -3.94 9.10
C PRO A 714 -29.62 -3.49 8.63
N HIS A 715 -29.52 -3.05 7.38
CA HIS A 715 -28.37 -2.29 6.85
C HIS A 715 -28.42 -0.83 7.30
#